data_AF-A0A8H7M4F2-F1
#
_entry.id   AF-A0A8H7M4F2-F1
#
_cell.length_a   1.000
_cell.length_b   1.000
_cell.length_c   1.000
_cell.angle_alpha   90.00
_cell.angle_beta   90.00
_cell.angle_gamma   90.00
#
_symmetry.space_group_name_H-M   'P 1'
#
loop_
_entity.id
_entity.type
_entity.pdbx_description
1 polymer ?
#
loop_
_entity_poly.entity_id
_entity_poly.type
_entity_poly.pdbx_seq_one_letter_code
_entity_poly.pdbx_strand_id
1 'polypeptide(L)'
;MEHFRVEPVYAIDLHSGVAHVIVTISYIFSGVVNRSQIESAVNVLIQKWPILGVHLRRSSLNFQPQVLEALIPDARHAVLATTFYVTSKGIHQVETLPARTSTITTQRLSRNLKLYFEKSQPTLEELVSSQSPASQLHVSCLADATVFAFTFAHVIMGASAVGSVMRSLASLLEGKELLDELEGDPWVDLLNTAPPGANSNLRGWSTYGPSDFLASAEMERIDLEQDGSISQHIIYFPPSEIAQLKEQAMKELKTLGLEHFYGDEQYDAEQTNRPIYALDAQYVPPLFLFEGRDKTCSRIRLTKSFPPDKVYLKNTQIFNATSKYANCKIRDMTLGEIAKVVQELVTEGSKQETLLDHRSVLATENMSLKRVMLDTLNSVLSLLDSDKTHAQIIEKTGVSSAYITKVTRKHRPHLARSKGGRPRKLNPTAVRYAVQLVTNGNKVSTRKAAITLSALSGESIHRDTVRHALLEAGLRATKSHLPELTRIGTVADWKRVLWLDETTITRLWSDGVYWGWARPGEKLSDRLITPALSHGGGSFMFWGCMGWPGTGYGCKVEGSFNKEVYEEILGDEFTRSLKHLGMKAREVIYMHDNARPHKAKAPTEWLENHGVECLEWPANSPDLNPIENLWAELKQRLGEYKEVPNGMLELWERVQVVWDEFAPEYCQKLIETMPRCMAMVLERKGKSIPY
;
A
#
# COMPACT_ATOMS: atom_id res chain seq x y z
N MET A 1 -11.41 3.86 42.67
CA MET A 1 -11.92 4.49 41.43
C MET A 1 -13.29 5.13 41.69
N GLU A 2 -13.44 5.93 42.75
CA GLU A 2 -14.74 6.50 43.15
C GLU A 2 -15.05 7.86 42.49
N HIS A 3 -14.16 8.34 41.60
CA HIS A 3 -14.21 9.68 41.01
C HIS A 3 -14.19 9.67 39.48
N PHE A 4 -14.58 8.54 38.89
CA PHE A 4 -14.60 8.36 37.44
C PHE A 4 -15.96 7.84 37.00
N ARG A 5 -16.52 8.46 35.97
CA ARG A 5 -17.57 7.88 35.14
C ARG A 5 -16.92 6.91 34.16
N VAL A 6 -17.35 5.65 34.19
CA VAL A 6 -16.88 4.63 33.25
C VAL A 6 -17.82 4.63 32.06
N GLU A 7 -17.27 4.85 30.88
CA GLU A 7 -18.00 4.74 29.63
C GLU A 7 -17.39 3.64 28.75
N PRO A 8 -18.21 2.77 28.13
CA PRO A 8 -17.71 1.87 27.12
C PRO A 8 -17.26 2.69 25.91
N VAL A 9 -16.15 2.28 25.28
CA VAL A 9 -15.80 2.80 23.96
C VAL A 9 -16.80 2.24 22.95
N TYR A 10 -17.57 3.12 22.31
CA TYR A 10 -18.67 2.71 21.47
C TYR A 10 -18.17 2.25 20.10
N ALA A 11 -19.02 1.50 19.42
CA ALA A 11 -18.73 0.96 18.09
C ALA A 11 -18.35 2.04 17.06
N ILE A 12 -18.91 3.24 17.15
CA ILE A 12 -18.56 4.39 16.29
C ILE A 12 -17.13 4.88 16.52
N ASP A 13 -16.65 4.80 17.77
CA ASP A 13 -15.29 5.16 18.11
C ASP A 13 -14.28 4.13 17.57
N LEU A 14 -14.69 2.85 17.50
CA LEU A 14 -13.91 1.76 16.92
C LEU A 14 -13.99 1.70 15.38
N HIS A 15 -15.08 2.19 14.79
CA HIS A 15 -15.32 2.19 13.33
C HIS A 15 -14.26 2.96 12.56
N SER A 16 -13.70 4.00 13.18
CA SER A 16 -12.73 4.89 12.54
C SER A 16 -11.42 4.21 12.11
N GLY A 17 -11.21 2.92 12.40
CA GLY A 17 -10.00 2.16 12.08
C GLY A 17 -8.79 2.51 12.94
N VAL A 18 -8.90 3.59 13.71
CA VAL A 18 -7.83 4.21 14.46
C VAL A 18 -7.87 3.86 15.95
N ALA A 19 -8.39 2.67 16.27
CA ALA A 19 -8.50 2.16 17.64
C ALA A 19 -7.15 2.17 18.38
N HIS A 20 -6.04 2.07 17.66
CA HIS A 20 -4.67 2.07 18.20
C HIS A 20 -3.85 3.33 17.87
N VAL A 21 -4.48 4.38 17.34
CA VAL A 21 -3.76 5.59 16.90
C VAL A 21 -3.82 6.68 17.96
N ILE A 22 -2.63 7.20 18.29
CA ILE A 22 -2.47 8.43 19.04
C ILE A 22 -2.21 9.55 18.04
N VAL A 23 -3.02 10.60 18.11
CA VAL A 23 -2.94 11.73 17.18
C VAL A 23 -2.44 12.96 17.91
N THR A 24 -1.50 13.67 17.29
CA THR A 24 -1.08 15.00 17.73
C THR A 24 -1.34 16.01 16.63
N ILE A 25 -2.10 17.04 16.96
CA ILE A 25 -2.36 18.17 16.06
C ILE A 25 -1.85 19.44 16.75
N SER A 26 -1.12 20.26 15.99
CA SER A 26 -0.50 21.47 16.51
C SER A 26 -0.93 22.74 15.77
N TYR A 27 -1.01 23.83 16.51
CA TYR A 27 -1.33 25.16 16.03
C TYR A 27 -0.21 26.12 16.44
N ILE A 28 0.28 26.89 15.46
CA ILE A 28 1.30 27.92 15.67
C ILE A 28 0.60 29.28 15.60
N PHE A 29 0.64 30.03 16.68
CA PHE A 29 0.10 31.38 16.76
C PHE A 29 1.25 32.39 16.73
N SER A 30 1.14 33.40 15.87
CA SER A 30 1.99 34.59 15.94
C SER A 30 1.63 35.37 17.19
N GLY A 31 2.58 35.57 18.10
CA GLY A 31 2.35 36.21 19.40
C GLY A 31 2.68 35.30 20.58
N VAL A 32 3.09 35.95 21.68
CA VAL A 32 3.50 35.29 22.92
C VAL A 32 2.33 35.35 23.91
N VAL A 33 1.80 34.19 24.29
CA VAL A 33 0.77 34.08 25.32
C VAL A 33 1.44 33.74 26.65
N ASN A 34 1.06 34.44 27.72
CA ASN A 34 1.66 34.21 29.03
C ASN A 34 1.26 32.83 29.57
N ARG A 35 2.23 32.09 30.09
CA ARG A 35 2.03 30.78 30.72
C ARG A 35 0.92 30.78 31.78
N SER A 36 0.83 31.79 32.63
CA SER A 36 -0.20 31.84 33.69
C SER A 36 -1.62 31.96 33.12
N GLN A 37 -1.78 32.69 32.02
CA GLN A 37 -3.06 32.80 31.31
C GLN A 37 -3.45 31.48 30.67
N ILE A 38 -2.48 30.77 30.09
CA ILE A 38 -2.68 29.44 29.50
C ILE A 38 -3.09 28.44 30.59
N GLU A 39 -2.36 28.38 31.70
CA GLU A 39 -2.69 27.49 32.82
C GLU A 39 -4.09 27.79 33.39
N SER A 40 -4.46 29.07 33.53
CA SER A 40 -5.80 29.47 33.95
C SER A 40 -6.88 29.03 32.95
N ALA A 41 -6.67 29.26 31.65
CA ALA A 41 -7.60 28.84 30.60
C ALA A 41 -7.75 27.31 30.54
N VAL A 42 -6.65 26.57 30.62
CA VAL A 42 -6.68 25.09 30.66
C VAL A 42 -7.47 24.59 31.87
N ASN A 43 -7.30 25.21 33.04
CA ASN A 43 -8.06 24.86 34.23
C ASN A 43 -9.57 25.09 34.05
N VAL A 44 -9.98 26.20 33.45
CA VAL A 44 -11.41 26.43 33.16
C VAL A 44 -11.94 25.41 32.14
N LEU A 45 -11.15 25.12 31.12
CA LEU A 45 -11.52 24.19 30.06
C LEU A 45 -11.74 22.76 30.59
N ILE A 46 -10.80 22.23 31.38
CA ILE A 46 -10.88 20.86 31.92
C ILE A 46 -12.03 20.70 32.92
N GLN A 47 -12.33 21.73 33.71
CA GLN A 47 -13.48 21.70 34.62
C GLN A 47 -14.80 21.65 33.86
N LYS A 48 -14.87 22.33 32.72
CA LYS A 48 -16.07 22.33 31.89
C LYS A 48 -16.20 21.08 31.02
N TRP A 49 -15.08 20.54 30.53
CA TRP A 49 -15.01 19.34 29.67
C TRP A 49 -14.10 18.27 30.30
N PRO A 50 -14.60 17.53 31.31
CA PRO A 50 -13.80 16.56 32.06
C PRO A 50 -13.23 15.42 31.22
N ILE A 51 -13.84 15.14 30.06
CA ILE A 51 -13.35 14.13 29.10
C ILE A 51 -11.92 14.40 28.61
N LEU A 52 -11.42 15.63 28.67
CA LEU A 52 -10.03 15.93 28.33
C LEU A 52 -9.03 15.28 29.30
N GLY A 53 -9.46 14.95 30.52
CA GLY A 53 -8.66 14.24 31.54
C GLY A 53 -8.90 12.73 31.54
N VAL A 54 -9.40 12.17 30.44
CA VAL A 54 -9.76 10.75 30.35
C VAL A 54 -8.56 9.81 30.48
N HIS A 55 -8.76 8.70 31.17
CA HIS A 55 -7.83 7.57 31.23
C HIS A 55 -8.42 6.35 30.54
N LEU A 56 -7.58 5.42 30.11
CA LEU A 56 -7.99 4.19 29.44
C LEU A 56 -7.72 2.97 30.29
N ARG A 57 -8.63 2.00 30.24
CA ARG A 57 -8.39 0.64 30.76
C ARG A 57 -9.05 -0.41 29.89
N ARG A 58 -8.67 -1.67 30.09
CA ARG A 58 -9.43 -2.81 29.59
C ARG A 58 -10.41 -3.29 30.66
N SER A 59 -11.63 -3.62 30.25
CA SER A 59 -12.69 -4.08 31.15
C SER A 59 -12.25 -5.31 31.94
N SER A 60 -12.52 -5.31 33.25
CA SER A 60 -12.27 -6.44 34.15
C SER A 60 -13.47 -7.38 34.27
N LEU A 61 -14.59 -7.09 33.58
CA LEU A 61 -15.78 -7.93 33.61
C LEU A 61 -15.48 -9.26 32.90
N ASN A 62 -15.74 -10.38 33.59
CA ASN A 62 -15.41 -11.75 33.15
C ASN A 62 -15.96 -12.14 31.77
N PHE A 63 -16.91 -11.36 31.23
CA PHE A 63 -17.50 -11.57 29.92
C PHE A 63 -16.93 -10.63 28.83
N GLN A 64 -16.00 -9.71 29.07
CA GLN A 64 -15.49 -8.83 28.00
C GLN A 64 -14.02 -8.39 28.27
N PRO A 65 -13.06 -9.28 28.58
CA PRO A 65 -11.73 -8.90 29.10
C PRO A 65 -10.80 -8.15 28.12
N GLN A 66 -11.30 -7.71 26.97
CA GLN A 66 -10.56 -6.94 25.96
C GLN A 66 -11.26 -5.66 25.51
N VAL A 67 -12.44 -5.34 26.04
CA VAL A 67 -13.14 -4.09 25.68
C VAL A 67 -12.45 -2.91 26.36
N LEU A 68 -12.13 -1.89 25.56
CA LEU A 68 -11.56 -0.64 26.04
C LEU A 68 -12.66 0.19 26.73
N GLU A 69 -12.34 0.71 27.91
CA GLU A 69 -13.22 1.58 28.69
C GLU A 69 -12.54 2.93 28.91
N ALA A 70 -13.32 4.00 28.73
CA ALA A 70 -12.92 5.37 29.04
C ALA A 70 -13.30 5.69 30.49
N LEU A 71 -12.29 6.09 31.27
CA LEU A 71 -12.45 6.55 32.65
C LEU A 71 -12.43 8.08 32.63
N ILE A 72 -13.61 8.69 32.62
CA ILE A 72 -13.76 10.14 32.60
C ILE A 72 -13.83 10.64 34.05
N PRO A 73 -12.91 11.48 34.51
CA PRO A 73 -12.92 11.98 35.88
C PRO A 73 -14.11 12.91 36.14
N ASP A 74 -14.56 12.99 37.39
CA ASP A 74 -15.42 14.09 37.83
C ASP A 74 -14.71 15.44 37.57
N ALA A 75 -15.45 16.49 37.23
CA ALA A 75 -14.89 17.82 36.93
C ALA A 75 -13.84 18.27 37.97
N ARG A 76 -14.15 18.20 39.26
CA ARG A 76 -13.24 18.58 40.37
C ARG A 76 -11.91 17.81 40.42
N HIS A 77 -11.85 16.63 39.81
CA HIS A 77 -10.67 15.76 39.78
C HIS A 77 -10.03 15.68 38.38
N ALA A 78 -10.64 16.33 37.39
CA ALA A 78 -10.18 16.30 36.02
C ALA A 78 -8.91 17.15 35.85
N VAL A 79 -7.88 16.56 35.25
CA VAL A 79 -6.60 17.21 34.97
C VAL A 79 -6.22 16.97 33.52
N LEU A 80 -5.97 18.05 32.77
CA LEU A 80 -5.35 17.96 31.46
C LEU A 80 -3.83 18.05 31.63
N ALA A 81 -3.13 16.94 31.36
CA ALA A 81 -1.67 16.91 31.40
C ALA A 81 -1.11 18.01 30.48
N THR A 82 -0.45 19.01 31.07
CA THR A 82 0.05 20.18 30.34
C THR A 82 1.55 20.33 30.58
N THR A 83 2.32 20.45 29.50
CA THR A 83 3.78 20.55 29.53
C THR A 83 4.23 21.79 28.78
N PHE A 84 5.36 22.36 29.17
CA PHE A 84 5.87 23.60 28.60
C PHE A 84 7.30 23.46 28.10
N TYR A 85 7.54 23.97 26.90
CA TYR A 85 8.87 24.19 26.35
C TYR A 85 9.09 25.69 26.15
N VAL A 86 10.22 26.23 26.59
CA VAL A 86 10.50 27.67 26.51
C VAL A 86 11.82 27.88 25.78
N THR A 87 11.83 28.79 24.82
CA THR A 87 13.04 29.16 24.07
C THR A 87 13.06 30.65 23.77
N SER A 88 14.25 31.25 23.81
CA SER A 88 14.48 32.66 23.43
C SER A 88 14.58 32.87 21.92
N LYS A 89 14.49 31.80 21.12
CA LYS A 89 14.53 31.86 19.65
C LYS A 89 13.13 32.10 19.08
N GLY A 90 13.06 32.81 17.96
CA GLY A 90 11.82 33.00 17.20
C GLY A 90 11.46 31.78 16.34
N ILE A 91 10.20 31.67 15.89
CA ILE A 91 9.68 30.48 15.18
C ILE A 91 10.49 30.12 13.93
N HIS A 92 10.86 31.12 13.12
CA HIS A 92 11.64 30.91 11.89
C HIS A 92 13.08 30.44 12.14
N GLN A 93 13.59 30.57 13.36
CA GLN A 93 14.92 30.11 13.74
C GLN A 93 14.94 28.64 14.21
N VAL A 94 13.77 28.08 14.53
CA VAL A 94 13.65 26.75 15.15
C VAL A 94 12.72 25.79 14.44
N GLU A 95 11.91 26.26 13.48
CA GLU A 95 10.96 25.45 12.72
C GLU A 95 10.90 25.94 11.27
N THR A 96 10.82 25.00 10.33
CA THR A 96 10.63 25.33 8.92
C THR A 96 9.13 25.42 8.64
N LEU A 97 8.66 26.62 8.29
CA LEU A 97 7.26 26.86 7.96
C LEU A 97 7.03 26.67 6.45
N PRO A 98 5.82 26.22 6.03
CA PRO A 98 5.48 26.13 4.61
C PRO A 98 5.56 27.52 3.94
N ALA A 99 6.25 27.59 2.81
CA ALA A 99 6.27 28.78 1.95
C ALA A 99 5.01 28.84 1.09
N ARG A 100 4.45 30.03 0.88
CA ARG A 100 3.38 30.24 -0.10
C ARG A 100 4.01 30.44 -1.48
N THR A 101 3.50 29.75 -2.49
CA THR A 101 3.98 29.83 -3.88
C THR A 101 2.83 30.20 -4.82
N SER A 102 3.12 30.68 -6.02
CA SER A 102 2.10 31.02 -7.03
C SER A 102 1.60 29.81 -7.83
N THR A 103 2.35 28.72 -7.82
CA THR A 103 2.03 27.43 -8.44
C THR A 103 2.00 26.33 -7.37
N ILE A 104 1.47 25.16 -7.72
CA ILE A 104 1.52 23.97 -6.84
C ILE A 104 3.00 23.61 -6.60
N THR A 105 3.38 23.46 -5.33
CA THR A 105 4.77 23.10 -4.97
C THR A 105 4.85 22.04 -3.89
N THR A 106 5.82 21.15 -4.03
CA THR A 106 6.17 20.16 -3.03
C THR A 106 7.34 20.68 -2.19
N GLN A 107 7.16 20.71 -0.88
CA GLN A 107 8.10 21.26 0.09
C GLN A 107 8.47 20.22 1.13
N ARG A 108 9.76 20.10 1.44
CA ARG A 108 10.25 19.24 2.51
C ARG A 108 10.55 20.11 3.73
N LEU A 109 9.84 19.87 4.83
CA LEU A 109 10.03 20.62 6.07
C LEU A 109 10.76 19.77 7.09
N SER A 110 11.81 20.32 7.70
CA SER A 110 12.43 19.76 8.89
C SER A 110 11.61 20.16 10.11
N ARG A 111 11.13 19.17 10.88
CA ARG A 111 10.36 19.40 12.10
C ARG A 111 11.24 19.38 13.33
N ASN A 112 11.09 20.37 14.20
CA ASN A 112 11.70 20.35 15.52
C ASN A 112 10.74 19.72 16.53
N LEU A 113 10.91 18.42 16.77
CA LEU A 113 10.00 17.63 17.62
C LEU A 113 9.85 18.19 19.03
N LYS A 114 10.84 18.93 19.56
CA LYS A 114 10.76 19.58 20.87
C LYS A 114 9.67 20.65 20.97
N LEU A 115 9.18 21.16 19.83
CA LEU A 115 8.09 22.13 19.80
C LEU A 115 6.71 21.49 20.00
N TYR A 116 6.61 20.18 19.79
CA TYR A 116 5.35 19.45 19.73
C TYR A 116 5.24 18.39 20.82
N PHE A 117 6.38 17.96 21.37
CA PHE A 117 6.48 16.85 22.30
C PHE A 117 7.51 17.12 23.39
N GLU A 118 7.14 16.83 24.64
CA GLU A 118 8.12 16.74 25.73
C GLU A 118 8.89 15.41 25.67
N LYS A 119 8.19 14.31 25.38
CA LYS A 119 8.70 12.94 25.25
C LYS A 119 8.10 12.30 24.00
N SER A 120 8.67 11.19 23.53
CA SER A 120 8.08 10.43 22.41
C SER A 120 6.60 10.13 22.66
N GLN A 121 5.79 10.15 21.59
CA GLN A 121 4.36 9.81 21.68
C GLN A 121 4.16 8.43 22.31
N PRO A 122 3.26 8.30 23.29
CA PRO A 122 2.96 6.99 23.88
C PRO A 122 2.17 6.13 22.92
N THR A 123 2.24 4.81 23.09
CA THR A 123 1.31 3.88 22.43
C THR A 123 0.01 3.73 23.25
N LEU A 124 -1.06 3.23 22.61
CA LEU A 124 -2.31 2.95 23.32
C LEU A 124 -2.10 1.99 24.51
N GLU A 125 -1.29 0.95 24.32
CA GLU A 125 -1.04 -0.04 25.38
C GLU A 125 -0.23 0.55 26.54
N GLU A 126 0.68 1.49 26.27
CA GLU A 126 1.37 2.24 27.32
C GLU A 126 0.39 3.09 28.11
N LEU A 127 -0.54 3.79 27.46
CA LEU A 127 -1.59 4.57 28.14
C LEU A 127 -2.47 3.68 29.03
N VAL A 128 -2.88 2.51 28.52
CA VAL A 128 -3.72 1.54 29.24
C VAL A 128 -2.97 0.92 30.44
N SER A 129 -1.73 0.48 30.23
CA SER A 129 -0.95 -0.23 31.26
C SER A 129 -0.43 0.69 32.36
N SER A 130 0.01 1.90 31.99
CA SER A 130 0.46 2.91 32.96
C SER A 130 -0.69 3.69 33.59
N GLN A 131 -1.91 3.57 33.04
CA GLN A 131 -3.04 4.45 33.34
C GLN A 131 -2.66 5.93 33.23
N SER A 132 -1.81 6.28 32.25
CA SER A 132 -1.49 7.68 31.96
C SER A 132 -2.69 8.37 31.31
N PRO A 133 -2.80 9.71 31.41
CA PRO A 133 -3.84 10.47 30.72
C PRO A 133 -3.82 10.20 29.22
N ALA A 134 -4.98 9.93 28.63
CA ALA A 134 -5.13 9.66 27.21
C ALA A 134 -5.26 10.94 26.36
N SER A 135 -5.15 12.12 26.99
CA SER A 135 -5.00 13.42 26.33
C SER A 135 -3.94 14.27 27.04
N GLN A 136 -3.19 15.05 26.25
CA GLN A 136 -2.13 15.93 26.73
C GLN A 136 -2.04 17.19 25.88
N LEU A 137 -1.75 18.32 26.53
CA LEU A 137 -1.37 19.56 25.88
C LEU A 137 0.13 19.82 26.07
N HIS A 138 0.83 20.11 24.99
CA HIS A 138 2.20 20.59 25.01
C HIS A 138 2.23 22.01 24.44
N VAL A 139 2.81 22.93 25.19
CA VAL A 139 2.85 24.35 24.84
C VAL A 139 4.29 24.81 24.71
N SER A 140 4.65 25.28 23.52
CA SER A 140 5.95 25.91 23.30
C SER A 140 5.81 27.43 23.29
N CYS A 141 6.50 28.09 24.21
CA CYS A 141 6.61 29.55 24.28
C CYS A 141 7.93 29.99 23.64
N LEU A 142 7.84 30.62 22.48
CA LEU A 142 8.97 31.17 21.72
C LEU A 142 9.04 32.69 21.94
N ALA A 143 10.08 33.34 21.41
CA ALA A 143 10.24 34.79 21.52
C ALA A 143 9.15 35.60 20.79
N ASP A 144 8.56 35.05 19.73
CA ASP A 144 7.61 35.72 18.84
C ASP A 144 6.33 34.90 18.56
N ALA A 145 6.23 33.69 19.10
CA ALA A 145 5.15 32.75 18.79
C ALA A 145 4.82 31.83 19.97
N THR A 146 3.62 31.27 19.94
CA THR A 146 3.17 30.22 20.86
C THR A 146 2.66 29.03 20.05
N VAL A 147 3.20 27.84 20.33
CA VAL A 147 2.74 26.59 19.70
C VAL A 147 1.92 25.79 20.70
N PHE A 148 0.70 25.42 20.33
CA PHE A 148 -0.14 24.50 21.10
C PHE A 148 -0.20 23.17 20.34
N ALA A 149 0.32 22.11 20.93
CA ALA A 149 0.27 20.76 20.40
C ALA A 149 -0.60 19.89 21.30
N PHE A 150 -1.71 19.38 20.77
CA PHE A 150 -2.66 18.57 21.51
C PHE A 150 -2.60 17.13 21.04
N THR A 151 -2.30 16.24 21.98
CA THR A 151 -2.11 14.80 21.77
C THR A 151 -3.24 14.05 22.43
N PHE A 152 -3.84 13.07 21.75
CA PHE A 152 -4.94 12.28 22.31
C PHE A 152 -5.09 10.91 21.64
N ALA A 153 -5.69 9.97 22.36
CA ALA A 153 -6.12 8.70 21.80
C ALA A 153 -7.37 8.89 20.92
N HIS A 154 -7.25 8.64 19.61
CA HIS A 154 -8.33 8.90 18.65
C HIS A 154 -9.55 8.00 18.88
N VAL A 155 -9.37 6.88 19.59
CA VAL A 155 -10.45 5.97 19.98
C VAL A 155 -11.42 6.55 21.04
N ILE A 156 -11.14 7.71 21.62
CA ILE A 156 -12.06 8.37 22.59
C ILE A 156 -12.56 9.71 22.07
N MET A 157 -11.78 10.35 21.19
CA MET A 157 -12.01 11.71 20.76
C MET A 157 -11.75 11.82 19.26
N GLY A 158 -12.64 12.51 18.55
CA GLY A 158 -12.50 12.69 17.10
C GLY A 158 -11.52 13.81 16.75
N ALA A 159 -10.88 13.75 15.58
CA ALA A 159 -9.98 14.82 15.12
C ALA A 159 -10.65 16.21 15.04
N SER A 160 -11.98 16.28 14.88
CA SER A 160 -12.74 17.54 14.91
C SER A 160 -12.77 18.19 16.30
N ALA A 161 -12.58 17.42 17.37
CA ALA A 161 -12.55 17.89 18.75
C ALA A 161 -11.39 18.83 19.02
N VAL A 162 -10.24 18.62 18.36
CA VAL A 162 -9.08 19.51 18.49
C VAL A 162 -9.45 20.94 18.09
N GLY A 163 -10.20 21.10 17.00
CA GLY A 163 -10.67 22.41 16.58
C GLY A 163 -11.55 23.08 17.64
N SER A 164 -12.40 22.30 18.34
CA SER A 164 -13.20 22.81 19.45
C SER A 164 -12.33 23.20 20.65
N VAL A 165 -11.38 22.35 21.05
CA VAL A 165 -10.43 22.63 22.13
C VAL A 165 -9.65 23.91 21.86
N MET A 166 -9.11 24.07 20.66
CA MET A 166 -8.27 25.23 20.31
C MET A 166 -9.09 26.52 20.20
N ARG A 167 -10.29 26.48 19.59
CA ARG A 167 -11.19 27.64 19.59
C ARG A 167 -11.61 28.03 21.00
N SER A 168 -11.90 27.06 21.86
CA SER A 168 -12.26 27.29 23.25
C SER A 168 -11.12 27.86 24.09
N LEU A 169 -9.88 27.37 23.89
CA LEU A 169 -8.70 27.97 24.50
C LEU A 169 -8.52 29.42 24.05
N ALA A 170 -8.66 29.70 22.75
CA ALA A 170 -8.59 31.07 22.24
C ALA A 170 -9.68 31.97 22.86
N SER A 171 -10.94 31.50 22.91
CA SER A 171 -12.05 32.21 23.55
C SER A 171 -11.77 32.52 25.03
N LEU A 172 -11.26 31.55 25.79
CA LEU A 172 -10.92 31.75 27.19
C LEU A 172 -9.78 32.74 27.40
N LEU A 173 -8.76 32.71 26.53
CA LEU A 173 -7.67 33.69 26.55
C LEU A 173 -8.17 35.11 26.23
N GLU A 174 -9.27 35.23 25.49
CA GLU A 174 -10.00 36.49 25.23
C GLU A 174 -11.02 36.84 26.33
N GLY A 175 -11.18 36.01 27.36
CA GLY A 175 -12.14 36.22 28.46
C GLY A 175 -13.60 35.92 28.10
N LYS A 176 -13.85 35.16 27.04
CA LYS A 176 -15.19 34.74 26.62
C LYS A 176 -15.62 33.45 27.32
N GLU A 177 -16.94 33.26 27.46
CA GLU A 177 -17.51 32.03 27.99
C GLU A 177 -17.38 30.87 27.01
N LEU A 178 -17.29 29.66 27.57
CA LEU A 178 -17.26 28.41 26.83
C LEU A 178 -18.66 27.85 26.58
N LEU A 179 -18.81 27.11 25.48
CA LEU A 179 -19.97 26.25 25.28
C LEU A 179 -19.92 25.02 26.20
N ASP A 180 -21.09 24.54 26.62
CA ASP A 180 -21.19 23.32 27.43
C ASP A 180 -20.94 22.07 26.58
N GLU A 181 -20.46 21.01 27.23
CA GLU A 181 -20.43 19.68 26.64
C GLU A 181 -21.85 19.15 26.45
N LEU A 182 -22.06 18.36 25.39
CA LEU A 182 -23.32 17.65 25.16
C LEU A 182 -23.47 16.53 26.19
N GLU A 183 -24.58 16.51 26.91
CA GLU A 183 -24.87 15.47 27.90
C GLU A 183 -25.31 14.17 27.23
N GLY A 184 -24.71 13.05 27.66
CA GLY A 184 -24.99 11.73 27.11
C GLY A 184 -24.33 11.49 25.75
N ASP A 185 -24.43 10.26 25.25
CA ASP A 185 -23.89 9.88 23.95
C ASP A 185 -25.03 9.72 22.94
N PRO A 186 -25.22 10.64 21.98
CA PRO A 186 -26.34 10.60 21.03
C PRO A 186 -26.37 9.33 20.18
N TRP A 187 -25.22 8.66 20.03
CA TRP A 187 -25.12 7.40 19.30
C TRP A 187 -25.89 6.26 19.97
N VAL A 188 -26.07 6.30 21.29
CA VAL A 188 -26.85 5.28 22.01
C VAL A 188 -28.29 5.25 21.51
N ASP A 189 -28.91 6.42 21.36
CA ASP A 189 -30.31 6.53 20.92
C ASP A 189 -30.44 6.31 19.41
N LEU A 190 -29.50 6.85 18.63
CA LEU A 190 -29.48 6.72 17.17
C LEU A 190 -29.33 5.25 16.72
N LEU A 191 -28.42 4.49 17.33
CA LEU A 191 -28.19 3.08 16.96
C LEU A 191 -29.34 2.16 17.39
N ASN A 192 -30.03 2.48 18.48
CA ASN A 192 -31.16 1.69 18.98
C ASN A 192 -32.44 1.89 18.15
N THR A 193 -32.59 3.05 17.50
CA THR A 193 -33.76 3.41 16.68
C THR A 193 -33.62 3.03 15.20
N ALA A 194 -32.46 2.52 14.77
CA ALA A 194 -32.21 2.11 13.39
C ALA A 194 -33.11 0.91 12.96
N PRO A 195 -33.79 1.00 11.80
CA PRO A 195 -34.68 -0.06 11.34
C PRO A 195 -33.90 -1.35 11.06
N PRO A 196 -34.41 -2.53 11.49
CA PRO A 196 -33.77 -3.80 11.18
C PRO A 196 -33.90 -4.11 9.68
N GLY A 197 -32.76 -4.17 8.97
CA GLY A 197 -32.71 -4.63 7.58
C GLY A 197 -32.60 -3.54 6.51
N ALA A 198 -31.94 -2.41 6.79
CA ALA A 198 -31.41 -1.60 5.69
C ALA A 198 -30.46 -2.47 4.84
N ASN A 199 -30.60 -2.39 3.53
CA ASN A 199 -29.94 -3.27 2.57
C ASN A 199 -28.42 -3.07 2.63
N SER A 200 -27.69 -4.04 3.18
CA SER A 200 -26.21 -4.12 3.10
C SER A 200 -25.66 -4.09 1.66
N ASN A 201 -26.53 -4.22 0.66
CA ASN A 201 -26.27 -3.98 -0.75
C ASN A 201 -26.91 -2.66 -1.21
N LEU A 202 -26.56 -1.53 -0.61
CA LEU A 202 -26.71 -0.24 -1.26
C LEU A 202 -25.84 -0.25 -2.53
N ARG A 203 -26.35 -0.80 -3.65
CA ARG A 203 -25.86 -0.62 -5.04
C ARG A 203 -24.32 -0.46 -5.25
N GLY A 204 -23.48 -1.30 -4.62
CA GLY A 204 -22.02 -1.26 -4.78
C GLY A 204 -21.26 -0.36 -3.78
N TRP A 205 -21.90 0.01 -2.67
CA TRP A 205 -21.36 0.82 -1.59
C TRP A 205 -21.21 -0.04 -0.32
N SER A 206 -20.06 0.06 0.34
CA SER A 206 -19.77 -0.65 1.59
C SER A 206 -19.29 0.35 2.64
N THR A 207 -19.89 0.31 3.82
CA THR A 207 -19.38 1.04 4.99
C THR A 207 -18.13 0.33 5.50
N TYR A 208 -17.04 1.08 5.64
CA TYR A 208 -15.70 0.49 5.80
C TYR A 208 -15.44 0.09 7.26
N GLY A 209 -15.47 -1.20 7.56
CA GLY A 209 -15.38 -1.68 8.94
C GLY A 209 -13.98 -1.58 9.56
N PRO A 210 -13.85 -1.76 10.89
CA PRO A 210 -12.54 -1.85 11.56
C PRO A 210 -11.64 -2.96 10.99
N SER A 211 -12.22 -4.06 10.52
CA SER A 211 -11.55 -5.20 9.87
C SER A 211 -10.91 -4.80 8.54
N ASP A 212 -11.66 -4.09 7.70
CA ASP A 212 -11.21 -3.63 6.38
C ASP A 212 -10.10 -2.58 6.52
N PHE A 213 -10.20 -1.71 7.53
CA PHE A 213 -9.15 -0.73 7.83
C PHE A 213 -7.86 -1.40 8.31
N LEU A 214 -7.94 -2.35 9.25
CA LEU A 214 -6.75 -3.05 9.74
C LEU A 214 -6.08 -3.88 8.64
N ALA A 215 -6.87 -4.52 7.77
CA ALA A 215 -6.34 -5.24 6.62
C ALA A 215 -5.65 -4.30 5.62
N SER A 216 -6.26 -3.14 5.34
CA SER A 216 -5.68 -2.10 4.47
C SER A 216 -4.40 -1.51 5.06
N ALA A 217 -4.38 -1.17 6.35
CA ALA A 217 -3.21 -0.60 7.03
C ALA A 217 -2.06 -1.61 7.15
N GLU A 218 -2.36 -2.90 7.35
CA GLU A 218 -1.33 -3.95 7.37
C GLU A 218 -0.75 -4.21 5.97
N MET A 219 -1.59 -4.19 4.93
CA MET A 219 -1.11 -4.25 3.54
C MET A 219 -0.24 -3.04 3.20
N GLU A 220 -0.67 -1.83 3.57
CA GLU A 220 0.10 -0.60 3.40
C GLU A 220 1.42 -0.68 4.18
N ARG A 221 1.43 -1.19 5.41
CA ARG A 221 2.66 -1.42 6.19
C ARG A 221 3.61 -2.39 5.48
N ILE A 222 3.09 -3.48 4.94
CA ILE A 222 3.87 -4.49 4.20
C ILE A 222 4.45 -3.90 2.91
N ASP A 223 3.67 -3.08 2.20
CA ASP A 223 4.11 -2.39 0.98
C ASP A 223 5.17 -1.32 1.32
N LEU A 224 4.95 -0.54 2.38
CA LEU A 224 5.91 0.44 2.91
C LEU A 224 7.23 -0.21 3.37
N GLU A 225 7.19 -1.40 3.96
CA GLU A 225 8.39 -2.18 4.32
C GLU A 225 9.18 -2.66 3.10
N GLN A 226 8.52 -2.82 1.94
CA GLN A 226 9.16 -3.19 0.68
C GLN A 226 9.70 -1.97 -0.10
N ASP A 227 9.06 -0.80 0.02
CA ASP A 227 9.34 0.40 -0.77
C ASP A 227 10.44 1.33 -0.20
N GLY A 228 10.98 1.04 0.99
CA GLY A 228 12.13 1.75 1.56
C GLY A 228 11.79 2.86 2.56
N SER A 229 12.65 3.89 2.68
CA SER A 229 12.51 4.90 3.74
C SER A 229 11.40 5.93 3.45
N ILE A 230 10.47 6.11 4.39
CA ILE A 230 9.37 7.08 4.30
C ILE A 230 9.89 8.52 4.44
N SER A 231 9.50 9.39 3.53
CA SER A 231 9.77 10.83 3.60
C SER A 231 8.48 11.65 3.59
N GLN A 232 8.35 12.56 4.55
CA GLN A 232 7.19 13.44 4.66
C GLN A 232 7.39 14.71 3.79
N HIS A 233 6.41 14.99 2.94
CA HIS A 233 6.36 16.17 2.09
C HIS A 233 5.07 16.96 2.35
N ILE A 234 5.12 18.27 2.12
CA ILE A 234 3.96 19.15 2.13
C ILE A 234 3.74 19.65 0.72
N ILE A 235 2.55 19.45 0.17
CA ILE A 235 2.15 20.01 -1.12
C ILE A 235 1.32 21.25 -0.85
N TYR A 236 1.78 22.40 -1.33
CA TYR A 236 1.08 23.68 -1.22
C TYR A 236 0.29 23.94 -2.51
N PHE A 237 -1.01 24.18 -2.35
CA PHE A 237 -1.91 24.57 -3.44
C PHE A 237 -2.26 26.06 -3.29
N PRO A 238 -1.84 26.93 -4.23
CA PRO A 238 -2.23 28.32 -4.20
C PRO A 238 -3.72 28.52 -4.49
N PRO A 239 -4.37 29.57 -3.94
CA PRO A 239 -5.77 29.88 -4.21
C PRO A 239 -6.14 29.98 -5.70
N SER A 240 -5.22 30.48 -6.55
CA SER A 240 -5.42 30.58 -8.01
C SER A 240 -5.53 29.22 -8.68
N GLU A 241 -4.63 28.29 -8.35
CA GLU A 241 -4.63 26.92 -8.87
C GLU A 241 -5.88 26.16 -8.40
N ILE A 242 -6.28 26.35 -7.14
CA ILE A 242 -7.52 25.77 -6.61
C ILE A 242 -8.73 26.27 -7.40
N ALA A 243 -8.79 27.57 -7.71
CA ALA A 243 -9.87 28.15 -8.49
C ALA A 243 -9.90 27.58 -9.92
N GLN A 244 -8.74 27.46 -10.56
CA GLN A 244 -8.61 26.88 -11.90
C GLN A 244 -9.06 25.41 -11.93
N LEU A 245 -8.61 24.59 -10.98
CA LEU A 245 -8.99 23.18 -10.87
C LEU A 245 -10.50 23.04 -10.64
N LYS A 246 -11.09 23.89 -9.78
CA LYS A 246 -12.54 23.93 -9.57
C LYS A 246 -13.30 24.31 -10.84
N GLU A 247 -12.85 25.31 -11.57
CA GLU A 247 -13.48 25.73 -12.82
C GLU A 247 -13.45 24.63 -13.87
N GLN A 248 -12.29 23.97 -14.04
CA GLN A 248 -12.15 22.82 -14.93
C GLN A 248 -13.07 21.67 -14.53
N ALA A 249 -13.04 21.26 -13.26
CA ALA A 249 -13.89 20.19 -12.75
C ALA A 249 -15.37 20.51 -12.97
N MET A 250 -15.81 21.73 -12.69
CA MET A 250 -17.20 22.16 -12.91
C MET A 250 -17.59 22.19 -14.39
N LYS A 251 -16.69 22.59 -15.29
CA LYS A 251 -16.94 22.57 -16.73
C LYS A 251 -17.14 21.14 -17.24
N GLU A 252 -16.28 20.22 -16.82
CA GLU A 252 -16.37 18.80 -17.16
C GLU A 252 -17.62 18.15 -16.52
N LEU A 253 -17.91 18.45 -15.26
CA LEU A 253 -19.09 17.94 -14.54
C LEU A 253 -20.41 18.36 -15.21
N LYS A 254 -20.48 19.58 -15.75
CA LYS A 254 -21.63 20.04 -16.56
C LYS A 254 -21.82 19.21 -17.82
N THR A 255 -20.75 18.74 -18.48
CA THR A 255 -20.88 17.84 -19.65
C THR A 255 -21.45 16.47 -19.27
N LEU A 256 -21.34 16.08 -18.00
CA LEU A 256 -21.92 14.85 -17.45
C LEU A 256 -23.38 15.04 -16.97
N GLY A 257 -23.97 16.23 -17.18
CA GLY A 257 -25.36 16.53 -16.82
C GLY A 257 -25.58 16.94 -15.36
N LEU A 258 -24.52 17.37 -14.66
CA LEU A 258 -24.58 17.81 -13.26
C LEU A 258 -24.25 19.31 -13.14
N GLU A 259 -25.06 20.07 -12.40
CA GLU A 259 -24.92 21.52 -12.31
C GLU A 259 -24.13 22.00 -11.08
N HIS A 260 -24.02 21.15 -10.05
CA HIS A 260 -23.40 21.48 -8.77
C HIS A 260 -22.38 20.41 -8.36
N PHE A 261 -21.31 20.83 -7.67
CA PHE A 261 -20.28 19.92 -7.15
C PHE A 261 -20.81 19.05 -5.99
N TYR A 262 -21.75 19.55 -5.20
CA TYR A 262 -22.47 18.81 -4.15
C TYR A 262 -23.98 18.89 -4.42
N GLY A 263 -24.68 17.77 -4.23
CA GLY A 263 -26.02 17.54 -4.78
C GLY A 263 -27.21 18.24 -4.11
N ASP A 264 -27.06 19.35 -3.37
CA ASP A 264 -28.19 20.11 -2.81
C ASP A 264 -27.82 21.57 -2.43
N GLU A 265 -28.82 22.48 -2.49
CA GLU A 265 -28.75 23.89 -2.06
C GLU A 265 -28.40 24.11 -0.57
N GLN A 266 -28.44 23.04 0.25
CA GLN A 266 -28.10 23.11 1.68
C GLN A 266 -26.59 23.19 1.95
N TYR A 267 -25.76 23.14 0.92
CA TYR A 267 -24.31 23.24 1.03
C TYR A 267 -23.86 24.69 0.91
N ASP A 268 -23.58 25.32 2.05
CA ASP A 268 -22.94 26.63 2.09
C ASP A 268 -21.52 26.53 1.48
N ALA A 269 -21.38 27.12 0.29
CA ALA A 269 -20.14 27.16 -0.46
C ALA A 269 -19.01 27.91 0.28
N GLU A 270 -19.34 28.78 1.24
CA GLU A 270 -18.35 29.50 2.05
C GLU A 270 -17.79 28.65 3.19
N GLN A 271 -18.60 27.75 3.78
CA GLN A 271 -18.14 26.82 4.83
C GLN A 271 -17.41 25.59 4.27
N THR A 272 -17.67 25.25 3.02
CA THR A 272 -17.09 24.09 2.34
C THR A 272 -15.89 24.48 1.49
N ASN A 273 -14.97 25.24 2.09
CA ASN A 273 -13.63 25.51 1.55
C ASN A 273 -12.69 24.28 1.60
N ARG A 274 -13.24 23.05 1.70
CA ARG A 274 -12.49 21.79 1.85
C ARG A 274 -12.51 20.77 0.67
N PRO A 275 -12.66 21.13 -0.62
CA PRO A 275 -12.51 20.15 -1.69
C PRO A 275 -11.13 20.33 -2.35
N ILE A 276 -10.06 19.77 -1.76
CA ILE A 276 -8.73 19.67 -2.41
C ILE A 276 -8.06 18.32 -2.16
N TYR A 277 -8.56 17.46 -1.27
CA TYR A 277 -7.90 16.17 -1.04
C TYR A 277 -8.22 15.10 -2.10
N ALA A 278 -9.19 15.36 -3.00
CA ALA A 278 -9.64 14.37 -3.98
C ALA A 278 -9.46 14.77 -5.46
N LEU A 279 -8.97 15.99 -5.76
CA LEU A 279 -8.85 16.49 -7.13
C LEU A 279 -7.41 16.42 -7.69
N ASP A 280 -6.53 15.67 -7.04
CA ASP A 280 -5.14 15.53 -7.49
C ASP A 280 -4.77 14.07 -7.76
N ALA A 281 -5.30 13.54 -8.87
CA ALA A 281 -4.89 12.25 -9.43
C ALA A 281 -3.64 12.37 -10.33
N GLN A 282 -3.09 13.58 -10.54
CA GLN A 282 -1.93 13.80 -11.42
C GLN A 282 -0.60 13.98 -10.67
N TYR A 283 -0.59 14.50 -9.45
CA TYR A 283 0.66 14.85 -8.73
C TYR A 283 0.87 14.15 -7.38
N VAL A 284 -0.11 13.39 -6.89
CA VAL A 284 0.03 12.53 -5.70
C VAL A 284 -0.01 11.06 -6.14
N PRO A 285 0.94 10.20 -5.73
CA PRO A 285 0.80 8.76 -5.93
C PRO A 285 -0.56 8.32 -5.35
N PRO A 286 -1.27 7.40 -6.01
CA PRO A 286 -2.70 7.11 -5.78
C PRO A 286 -3.01 6.41 -4.44
N LEU A 287 -2.10 6.48 -3.46
CA LEU A 287 -2.32 5.96 -2.13
C LEU A 287 -3.45 6.70 -1.39
N PHE A 288 -3.68 7.99 -1.69
CA PHE A 288 -4.79 8.75 -1.12
C PHE A 288 -6.16 8.47 -1.76
N LEU A 289 -6.19 7.72 -2.86
CA LEU A 289 -7.39 7.16 -3.49
C LEU A 289 -7.46 5.64 -3.32
N PHE A 290 -6.92 5.11 -2.21
CA PHE A 290 -7.45 3.87 -1.67
C PHE A 290 -8.90 4.14 -1.19
N GLU A 291 -9.86 3.92 -2.10
CA GLU A 291 -11.28 3.63 -1.84
C GLU A 291 -12.28 4.77 -1.65
N GLY A 292 -12.05 5.96 -2.23
CA GLY A 292 -13.08 7.00 -2.21
C GLY A 292 -13.55 7.37 -0.79
N ARG A 293 -12.62 7.39 0.17
CA ARG A 293 -12.94 7.61 1.58
C ARG A 293 -13.34 9.07 1.82
N ASP A 294 -14.64 9.35 1.86
CA ASP A 294 -15.14 10.60 2.43
C ASP A 294 -15.39 10.45 3.93
N LYS A 295 -15.00 11.48 4.69
CA LYS A 295 -15.27 11.58 6.13
C LYS A 295 -16.47 12.47 6.33
N THR A 296 -17.65 11.86 6.38
CA THR A 296 -18.87 12.61 6.67
C THR A 296 -18.94 12.92 8.16
N CYS A 297 -18.97 14.21 8.53
CA CYS A 297 -19.19 14.63 9.91
C CYS A 297 -20.68 14.60 10.24
N SER A 298 -21.10 13.63 11.06
CA SER A 298 -22.51 13.46 11.45
C SER A 298 -23.07 14.65 12.23
N ARG A 299 -22.23 15.51 12.85
CA ARG A 299 -22.68 16.69 13.60
C ARG A 299 -23.45 17.69 12.74
N ILE A 300 -22.99 17.90 11.50
CA ILE A 300 -23.62 18.86 10.58
C ILE A 300 -24.92 18.28 9.99
N ARG A 301 -25.03 16.95 9.95
CA ARG A 301 -26.15 16.23 9.32
C ARG A 301 -27.27 15.89 10.32
N LEU A 302 -26.90 15.56 11.54
CA LEU A 302 -27.82 15.16 12.62
C LEU A 302 -27.88 16.27 13.68
N THR A 303 -28.16 17.51 13.26
CA THR A 303 -28.18 18.69 14.14
C THR A 303 -29.17 18.59 15.30
N LYS A 304 -30.22 17.76 15.16
CA LYS A 304 -31.13 17.44 16.26
C LYS A 304 -30.46 16.63 17.38
N SER A 305 -29.55 15.74 17.01
CA SER A 305 -28.80 14.88 17.94
C SER A 305 -27.47 15.51 18.38
N PHE A 306 -26.93 16.42 17.56
CA PHE A 306 -25.70 17.17 17.82
C PHE A 306 -25.98 18.66 17.66
N PRO A 307 -26.61 19.31 18.65
CA PRO A 307 -27.02 20.69 18.52
C PRO A 307 -25.79 21.63 18.48
N PRO A 308 -25.83 22.70 17.66
CA PRO A 308 -24.65 23.53 17.37
C PRO A 308 -24.17 24.38 18.56
N ASP A 309 -25.03 24.62 19.55
CA ASP A 309 -24.76 25.34 20.80
C ASP A 309 -24.09 24.46 21.87
N LYS A 310 -23.91 23.16 21.61
CA LYS A 310 -23.19 22.23 22.49
C LYS A 310 -21.96 21.66 21.82
N VAL A 311 -20.99 21.26 22.63
CA VAL A 311 -19.75 20.63 22.17
C VAL A 311 -19.80 19.13 22.39
N TYR A 312 -19.57 18.38 21.32
CA TYR A 312 -19.36 16.94 21.37
C TYR A 312 -17.95 16.62 20.86
N LEU A 313 -17.13 16.00 21.71
CA LEU A 313 -15.71 15.75 21.46
C LEU A 313 -15.43 14.33 20.94
N LYS A 314 -16.32 13.37 21.18
CA LYS A 314 -16.11 11.99 20.70
C LYS A 314 -16.24 11.85 19.18
N ASN A 315 -16.05 10.64 18.66
CA ASN A 315 -16.07 10.42 17.22
C ASN A 315 -17.46 10.64 16.63
N THR A 316 -17.49 11.40 15.54
CA THR A 316 -18.69 11.66 14.73
C THR A 316 -18.42 11.47 13.24
N GLN A 317 -17.37 10.72 12.91
CA GLN A 317 -16.93 10.49 11.53
C GLN A 317 -17.30 9.07 11.13
N ILE A 318 -17.94 8.94 9.98
CA ILE A 318 -18.22 7.67 9.34
C ILE A 318 -17.40 7.62 8.05
N PHE A 319 -16.78 6.46 7.80
CA PHE A 319 -16.00 6.20 6.59
C PHE A 319 -16.86 5.44 5.59
N ASN A 320 -17.09 6.08 4.44
CA ASN A 320 -17.76 5.46 3.31
C ASN A 320 -16.73 5.06 2.27
N ALA A 321 -16.88 3.87 1.69
CA ALA A 321 -16.03 3.38 0.63
C ALA A 321 -16.88 2.76 -0.49
N THR A 322 -16.34 2.72 -1.70
CA THR A 322 -16.99 2.05 -2.82
C THR A 322 -16.02 1.15 -3.57
N SER A 323 -16.46 -0.07 -3.87
CA SER A 323 -15.79 -0.99 -4.78
C SER A 323 -16.21 -0.78 -6.24
N LYS A 324 -17.12 0.17 -6.50
CA LYS A 324 -17.68 0.49 -7.83
C LYS A 324 -16.59 0.94 -8.83
N TYR A 325 -15.48 1.50 -8.34
CA TYR A 325 -14.39 1.99 -9.16
C TYR A 325 -13.08 1.32 -8.75
N ALA A 326 -12.43 0.62 -9.69
CA ALA A 326 -11.10 0.05 -9.48
C ALA A 326 -10.03 1.15 -9.53
N ASN A 327 -8.96 1.02 -8.75
CA ASN A 327 -7.88 2.02 -8.65
C ASN A 327 -7.29 2.42 -10.02
N CYS A 328 -7.21 1.49 -10.98
CA CYS A 328 -6.75 1.80 -12.35
C CYS A 328 -7.70 2.76 -13.08
N LYS A 329 -9.02 2.63 -12.89
CA LYS A 329 -10.01 3.48 -13.56
C LYS A 329 -9.96 4.92 -13.07
N ILE A 330 -9.61 5.16 -11.80
CA ILE A 330 -9.56 6.52 -11.24
C ILE A 330 -8.40 7.33 -11.84
N ARG A 331 -7.29 6.67 -12.23
CA ARG A 331 -6.15 7.34 -12.87
C ARG A 331 -6.48 7.89 -14.26
N ASP A 332 -7.41 7.25 -14.95
CA ASP A 332 -7.81 7.59 -16.31
C ASP A 332 -9.05 8.51 -16.34
N MET A 333 -9.60 8.87 -15.17
CA MET A 333 -10.76 9.76 -15.06
C MET A 333 -10.35 11.23 -15.19
N THR A 334 -11.20 12.00 -15.86
CA THR A 334 -11.19 13.47 -15.85
C THR A 334 -11.50 14.03 -14.47
N LEU A 335 -11.19 15.32 -14.22
CA LEU A 335 -11.50 15.96 -12.94
C LEU A 335 -13.01 16.01 -12.66
N GLY A 336 -13.83 16.19 -13.70
CA GLY A 336 -15.29 16.14 -13.61
C GLY A 336 -15.83 14.75 -13.27
N GLU A 337 -15.22 13.69 -13.81
CA GLU A 337 -15.59 12.31 -13.45
C GLU A 337 -15.19 11.97 -12.01
N ILE A 338 -13.99 12.38 -11.57
CA ILE A 338 -13.56 12.24 -10.18
C ILE A 338 -14.49 13.02 -9.25
N ALA A 339 -14.82 14.26 -9.61
CA ALA A 339 -15.76 15.08 -8.85
C ALA A 339 -17.14 14.43 -8.74
N LYS A 340 -17.64 13.81 -9.81
CA LYS A 340 -18.89 13.03 -9.79
C LYS A 340 -18.80 11.83 -8.85
N VAL A 341 -17.70 11.08 -8.88
CA VAL A 341 -17.49 9.95 -7.95
C VAL A 341 -17.52 10.43 -6.49
N VAL A 342 -16.81 11.53 -6.19
CA VAL A 342 -16.81 12.17 -4.86
C VAL A 342 -18.21 12.64 -4.48
N GLN A 343 -18.94 13.28 -5.40
CA GLN A 343 -20.31 13.72 -5.16
C GLN A 343 -21.24 12.53 -4.85
N GLU A 344 -21.15 11.44 -5.61
CA GLU A 344 -21.90 10.20 -5.34
C GLU A 344 -21.52 9.64 -3.95
N LEU A 345 -20.22 9.58 -3.61
CA LEU A 345 -19.73 9.13 -2.29
C LEU A 345 -20.28 9.96 -1.15
N VAL A 346 -20.21 11.29 -1.25
CA VAL A 346 -20.69 12.22 -0.22
C VAL A 346 -22.21 12.13 -0.09
N THR A 347 -22.93 12.09 -1.22
CA THR A 347 -24.40 12.11 -1.24
C THR A 347 -24.98 10.82 -0.67
N GLU A 348 -24.49 9.66 -1.13
CA GLU A 348 -24.94 8.36 -0.61
C GLU A 348 -24.47 8.14 0.83
N GLY A 349 -23.20 8.44 1.13
CA GLY A 349 -22.63 8.31 2.47
C GLY A 349 -23.18 9.29 3.51
N SER A 350 -23.89 10.35 3.08
CA SER A 350 -24.55 11.31 3.96
C SER A 350 -26.01 10.97 4.26
N LYS A 351 -26.61 9.96 3.63
CA LYS A 351 -28.01 9.58 3.90
C LYS A 351 -28.14 9.08 5.33
N GLN A 352 -29.19 9.52 6.02
CA GLN A 352 -29.45 9.10 7.40
C GLN A 352 -29.60 7.57 7.51
N GLU A 353 -30.20 6.90 6.52
CA GLU A 353 -30.31 5.44 6.47
C GLU A 353 -28.93 4.77 6.42
N THR A 354 -27.99 5.30 5.61
CA THR A 354 -26.61 4.81 5.51
C THR A 354 -25.83 5.02 6.81
N LEU A 355 -26.01 6.20 7.45
CA LEU A 355 -25.44 6.51 8.77
C LEU A 355 -26.04 5.65 9.90
N LEU A 356 -27.13 4.93 9.68
CA LEU A 356 -27.84 4.11 10.67
C LEU A 356 -27.80 2.60 10.37
N ASP A 357 -27.48 2.18 9.14
CA ASP A 357 -27.33 0.77 8.71
C ASP A 357 -26.15 0.05 9.41
N HIS A 358 -25.32 0.78 10.15
CA HIS A 358 -24.22 0.22 10.95
C HIS A 358 -24.68 -0.80 11.98
N ARG A 359 -25.97 -0.91 12.32
CA ARG A 359 -26.46 -1.97 13.22
C ARG A 359 -26.16 -3.38 12.69
N SER A 360 -26.11 -3.59 11.36
CA SER A 360 -25.83 -4.90 10.75
C SER A 360 -24.34 -5.29 10.77
N VAL A 361 -23.42 -4.34 10.59
CA VAL A 361 -21.96 -4.54 10.69
C VAL A 361 -21.51 -4.65 12.15
N LEU A 362 -22.10 -3.82 13.03
CA LEU A 362 -21.73 -3.74 14.44
C LEU A 362 -22.28 -4.90 15.30
N ALA A 363 -23.44 -5.46 14.95
CA ALA A 363 -23.98 -6.62 15.66
C ALA A 363 -23.23 -7.92 15.36
N THR A 364 -22.58 -8.01 14.19
CA THR A 364 -22.09 -9.29 13.67
C THR A 364 -20.58 -9.47 13.84
N GLU A 365 -19.78 -8.40 13.71
CA GLU A 365 -18.33 -8.56 13.54
C GLU A 365 -17.45 -8.33 14.77
N ASN A 366 -17.82 -7.46 15.73
CA ASN A 366 -16.86 -7.04 16.76
C ASN A 366 -16.91 -7.78 18.10
N MET A 367 -17.98 -8.54 18.40
CA MET A 367 -18.04 -9.34 19.64
C MET A 367 -18.12 -10.84 19.40
N SER A 368 -18.69 -11.31 18.29
CA SER A 368 -18.82 -12.75 18.07
C SER A 368 -17.53 -13.35 17.52
N LEU A 369 -16.93 -12.80 16.46
CA LEU A 369 -15.84 -13.50 15.76
C LEU A 369 -14.52 -13.53 16.54
N LYS A 370 -14.05 -12.43 17.12
CA LYS A 370 -12.82 -12.44 17.95
C LYS A 370 -13.00 -13.21 19.26
N ARG A 371 -14.16 -13.09 19.91
CA ARG A 371 -14.45 -13.74 21.18
C ARG A 371 -14.79 -15.21 21.01
N VAL A 372 -15.59 -15.59 20.01
CA VAL A 372 -15.82 -16.99 19.63
C VAL A 372 -14.51 -17.62 19.20
N MET A 373 -13.65 -16.95 18.42
CA MET A 373 -12.34 -17.53 18.07
C MET A 373 -11.41 -17.70 19.28
N LEU A 374 -11.40 -16.75 20.23
CA LEU A 374 -10.55 -16.83 21.42
C LEU A 374 -11.09 -17.79 22.49
N ASP A 375 -12.40 -17.78 22.74
CA ASP A 375 -13.08 -18.68 23.69
C ASP A 375 -13.07 -20.12 23.17
N THR A 376 -13.21 -20.30 21.85
CA THR A 376 -13.08 -21.61 21.20
C THR A 376 -11.64 -22.09 21.25
N LEU A 377 -10.65 -21.21 21.03
CA LEU A 377 -9.24 -21.55 21.18
C LEU A 377 -8.91 -21.94 22.63
N ASN A 378 -9.35 -21.16 23.61
CA ASN A 378 -9.14 -21.42 25.04
C ASN A 378 -9.85 -22.69 25.51
N SER A 379 -11.07 -22.95 25.03
CA SER A 379 -11.80 -24.20 25.31
C SER A 379 -11.09 -25.42 24.72
N VAL A 380 -10.57 -25.31 23.50
CA VAL A 380 -9.78 -26.38 22.87
C VAL A 380 -8.49 -26.63 23.66
N LEU A 381 -7.77 -25.59 24.09
CA LEU A 381 -6.55 -25.72 24.88
C LEU A 381 -6.82 -26.34 26.27
N SER A 382 -7.87 -25.92 26.96
CA SER A 382 -8.27 -26.49 28.26
C SER A 382 -8.65 -27.97 28.18
N LEU A 383 -9.38 -28.36 27.13
CA LEU A 383 -9.76 -29.76 26.92
C LEU A 383 -8.57 -30.63 26.50
N LEU A 384 -7.60 -30.07 25.76
CA LEU A 384 -6.33 -30.73 25.45
C LEU A 384 -5.49 -30.94 26.72
N ASP A 385 -5.39 -29.93 27.59
CA ASP A 385 -4.67 -30.00 28.86
C ASP A 385 -5.35 -30.96 29.88
N SER A 386 -6.62 -31.33 29.63
CA SER A 386 -7.40 -32.31 30.41
C SER A 386 -7.44 -33.71 29.77
N ASP A 387 -6.50 -34.03 28.88
CA ASP A 387 -6.35 -35.33 28.18
C ASP A 387 -7.61 -35.82 27.42
N LYS A 388 -8.46 -34.91 26.92
CA LYS A 388 -9.62 -35.28 26.10
C LYS A 388 -9.20 -35.66 24.68
N THR A 389 -9.88 -36.64 24.11
CA THR A 389 -9.63 -37.07 22.72
C THR A 389 -10.16 -36.04 21.72
N HIS A 390 -9.59 -35.99 20.51
CA HIS A 390 -10.06 -35.08 19.46
C HIS A 390 -11.57 -35.21 19.19
N ALA A 391 -12.13 -36.43 19.22
CA ALA A 391 -13.57 -36.64 19.01
C ALA A 391 -14.43 -35.94 20.08
N GLN A 392 -14.03 -36.05 21.35
CA GLN A 392 -14.71 -35.40 22.47
C GLN A 392 -14.56 -33.87 22.44
N ILE A 393 -13.43 -33.37 21.94
CA ILE A 393 -13.19 -31.93 21.77
C ILE A 393 -14.09 -31.39 20.64
N ILE A 394 -14.19 -32.11 19.51
CA ILE A 394 -15.07 -31.74 18.40
C ILE A 394 -16.52 -31.70 18.85
N GLU A 395 -16.97 -32.72 19.58
CA GLU A 395 -18.35 -32.80 20.10
C GLU A 395 -18.68 -31.64 21.05
N LYS A 396 -17.72 -31.22 21.89
CA LYS A 396 -17.93 -30.14 22.86
C LYS A 396 -17.74 -28.73 22.30
N THR A 397 -16.92 -28.55 21.27
CA THR A 397 -16.53 -27.21 20.78
C THR A 397 -16.92 -26.93 19.34
N GLY A 398 -17.39 -27.94 18.59
CA GLY A 398 -17.82 -27.83 17.19
C GLY A 398 -16.69 -27.59 16.17
N VAL A 399 -15.43 -27.52 16.60
CA VAL A 399 -14.30 -27.23 15.69
C VAL A 399 -13.84 -28.47 14.90
N SER A 400 -13.18 -28.25 13.77
CA SER A 400 -12.64 -29.36 12.96
C SER A 400 -11.40 -30.00 13.58
N SER A 401 -11.21 -31.31 13.35
CA SER A 401 -10.00 -32.04 13.79
C SER A 401 -8.69 -31.46 13.23
N ALA A 402 -8.76 -30.83 12.05
CA ALA A 402 -7.63 -30.12 11.44
C ALA A 402 -7.25 -28.87 12.24
N TYR A 403 -8.24 -28.12 12.72
CA TYR A 403 -8.04 -26.96 13.58
C TYR A 403 -7.39 -27.37 14.92
N ILE A 404 -7.91 -28.42 15.57
CA ILE A 404 -7.33 -28.95 16.82
C ILE A 404 -5.87 -29.35 16.61
N THR A 405 -5.57 -30.08 15.52
CA THR A 405 -4.17 -30.46 15.18
C THR A 405 -3.27 -29.23 15.04
N LYS A 406 -3.75 -28.18 14.37
CA LYS A 406 -2.99 -26.94 14.15
C LYS A 406 -2.73 -26.23 15.48
N VAL A 407 -3.73 -26.15 16.35
CA VAL A 407 -3.64 -25.56 17.69
C VAL A 407 -2.69 -26.35 18.59
N THR A 408 -2.82 -27.69 18.65
CA THR A 408 -1.92 -28.56 19.42
C THR A 408 -0.47 -28.38 18.97
N ARG A 409 -0.19 -28.38 17.66
CA ARG A 409 1.16 -28.20 17.13
C ARG A 409 1.76 -26.83 17.47
N LYS A 410 0.94 -25.77 17.47
CA LYS A 410 1.38 -24.39 17.70
C LYS A 410 1.56 -24.07 19.19
N HIS A 411 0.67 -24.58 20.05
CA HIS A 411 0.59 -24.16 21.45
C HIS A 411 0.89 -25.26 22.48
N ARG A 412 0.80 -26.54 22.09
CA ARG A 412 1.10 -27.73 22.93
C ARG A 412 1.88 -28.79 22.16
N PRO A 413 3.07 -28.46 21.62
CA PRO A 413 3.83 -29.35 20.75
C PRO A 413 4.21 -30.69 21.41
N HIS A 414 4.29 -30.73 22.74
CA HIS A 414 4.58 -31.94 23.52
C HIS A 414 3.44 -32.98 23.52
N LEU A 415 2.19 -32.57 23.25
CA LEU A 415 1.02 -33.47 23.16
C LEU A 415 0.80 -34.01 21.73
N ALA A 416 1.62 -33.62 20.76
CA ALA A 416 1.45 -34.00 19.37
C ALA A 416 1.75 -35.50 19.16
N ARG A 417 0.71 -36.35 19.13
CA ARG A 417 0.86 -37.76 18.75
C ARG A 417 1.26 -37.90 17.27
N SER A 418 2.15 -38.83 16.97
CA SER A 418 2.43 -39.23 15.59
C SER A 418 1.15 -39.78 14.99
N LYS A 419 0.65 -39.17 13.92
CA LYS A 419 -0.57 -39.63 13.24
C LYS A 419 -0.28 -41.01 12.64
N GLY A 420 -0.84 -42.07 13.24
CA GLY A 420 -0.99 -43.35 12.56
C GLY A 420 -1.72 -43.11 11.26
N GLY A 421 -0.97 -43.13 10.16
CA GLY A 421 -1.49 -42.86 8.82
C GLY A 421 -2.09 -44.10 8.19
N ARG A 422 -2.89 -43.89 7.14
CA ARG A 422 -3.29 -44.96 6.21
C ARG A 422 -2.03 -45.72 5.76
N PRO A 423 -2.05 -47.06 5.72
CA PRO A 423 -0.92 -47.85 5.24
C PRO A 423 -0.46 -47.34 3.88
N ARG A 424 0.85 -47.17 3.71
CA ARG A 424 1.44 -46.67 2.45
C ARG A 424 1.11 -47.67 1.34
N LYS A 425 0.46 -47.21 0.27
CA LYS A 425 0.23 -48.02 -0.95
C LYS A 425 1.55 -48.50 -1.58
N LEU A 426 2.60 -47.70 -1.46
CA LEU A 426 3.94 -48.08 -1.92
C LEU A 426 4.75 -48.60 -0.73
N ASN A 427 5.12 -49.88 -0.79
CA ASN A 427 6.08 -50.45 0.14
C ASN A 427 7.51 -49.94 -0.16
N PRO A 428 8.47 -50.07 0.77
CA PRO A 428 9.84 -49.58 0.59
C PRO A 428 10.54 -50.13 -0.66
N THR A 429 10.21 -51.34 -1.09
CA THR A 429 10.77 -51.95 -2.31
C THR A 429 10.26 -51.27 -3.57
N ALA A 430 8.96 -50.97 -3.65
CA ALA A 430 8.35 -50.23 -4.75
C ALA A 430 8.89 -48.80 -4.84
N VAL A 431 9.19 -48.16 -3.70
CA VAL A 431 9.85 -46.84 -3.66
C VAL A 431 11.26 -46.92 -4.25
N ARG A 432 12.07 -47.91 -3.86
CA ARG A 432 13.41 -48.11 -4.44
C ARG A 432 13.36 -48.37 -5.94
N TYR A 433 12.39 -49.15 -6.42
CA TYR A 433 12.21 -49.39 -7.84
C TYR A 433 11.76 -48.13 -8.60
N ALA A 434 10.87 -47.31 -8.01
CA ALA A 434 10.52 -46.00 -8.56
C ALA A 434 11.74 -45.09 -8.70
N VAL A 435 12.61 -45.05 -7.67
CA VAL A 435 13.87 -44.30 -7.71
C VAL A 435 14.75 -44.82 -8.84
N GLN A 436 14.96 -46.13 -8.93
CA GLN A 436 15.77 -46.75 -9.97
C GLN A 436 15.24 -46.46 -11.39
N LEU A 437 13.92 -46.50 -11.59
CA LEU A 437 13.28 -46.19 -12.88
C LEU A 437 13.55 -44.75 -13.34
N VAL A 438 13.61 -43.80 -12.41
CA VAL A 438 13.85 -42.38 -12.74
C VAL A 438 15.35 -42.02 -12.77
N THR A 439 16.22 -42.83 -12.14
CA THR A 439 17.68 -42.59 -12.13
C THR A 439 18.45 -43.36 -13.20
N ASN A 440 17.91 -44.43 -13.77
CA ASN A 440 18.59 -45.27 -14.79
C ASN A 440 18.60 -44.66 -16.20
N GLY A 441 18.89 -43.36 -16.32
CA GLY A 441 19.26 -42.70 -17.58
C GLY A 441 18.11 -42.30 -18.53
N ASN A 442 16.91 -42.88 -18.38
CA ASN A 442 15.75 -42.50 -19.18
C ASN A 442 14.87 -41.47 -18.45
N LYS A 443 14.42 -40.41 -19.14
CA LYS A 443 13.48 -39.40 -18.60
C LYS A 443 12.09 -40.01 -18.38
N VAL A 444 11.93 -40.76 -17.31
CA VAL A 444 10.66 -41.42 -16.94
C VAL A 444 9.80 -40.46 -16.12
N SER A 445 8.62 -40.12 -16.62
CA SER A 445 7.66 -39.29 -15.89
C SER A 445 7.01 -40.06 -14.74
N THR A 446 6.54 -39.34 -13.72
CA THR A 446 5.80 -39.96 -12.59
C THR A 446 4.55 -40.72 -13.05
N ARG A 447 3.96 -40.32 -14.18
CA ARG A 447 2.85 -41.05 -14.82
C ARG A 447 3.30 -42.40 -15.38
N LYS A 448 4.42 -42.44 -16.12
CA LYS A 448 4.98 -43.70 -16.66
C LYS A 448 5.41 -44.63 -15.53
N ALA A 449 6.10 -44.10 -14.53
CA ALA A 449 6.49 -44.88 -13.35
C ALA A 449 5.27 -45.44 -12.58
N ALA A 450 4.18 -44.68 -12.48
CA ALA A 450 2.95 -45.17 -11.85
C ALA A 450 2.28 -46.30 -12.64
N ILE A 451 2.27 -46.24 -13.98
CA ILE A 451 1.77 -47.32 -14.84
C ILE A 451 2.59 -48.59 -14.66
N THR A 452 3.92 -48.49 -14.73
CA THR A 452 4.83 -49.62 -14.53
C THR A 452 4.68 -50.24 -13.15
N LEU A 453 4.59 -49.43 -12.11
CA LEU A 453 4.38 -49.92 -10.75
C LEU A 453 3.00 -50.55 -10.57
N SER A 454 1.95 -49.99 -11.17
CA SER A 454 0.60 -50.56 -11.10
C SER A 454 0.53 -51.94 -11.76
N ALA A 455 1.23 -52.11 -12.89
CA ALA A 455 1.31 -53.40 -13.60
C ALA A 455 2.06 -54.46 -12.78
N LEU A 456 3.06 -54.07 -11.98
CA LEU A 456 3.85 -54.98 -11.16
C LEU A 456 3.20 -55.34 -9.82
N SER A 457 2.48 -54.39 -9.21
CA SER A 457 1.83 -54.60 -7.90
C SER A 457 0.40 -55.10 -7.99
N GLY A 458 -0.23 -55.05 -9.17
CA GLY A 458 -1.65 -55.40 -9.36
C GLY A 458 -2.63 -54.37 -8.76
N GLU A 459 -2.12 -53.25 -8.23
CA GLU A 459 -2.93 -52.19 -7.61
C GLU A 459 -2.87 -50.90 -8.44
N SER A 460 -3.98 -50.16 -8.51
CA SER A 460 -4.00 -48.85 -9.16
C SER A 460 -3.23 -47.81 -8.34
N ILE A 461 -2.09 -47.37 -8.87
CA ILE A 461 -1.21 -46.37 -8.29
C ILE A 461 -1.34 -45.06 -9.07
N HIS A 462 -1.64 -43.97 -8.36
CA HIS A 462 -1.74 -42.65 -8.96
C HIS A 462 -0.35 -42.01 -9.16
N ARG A 463 -0.19 -41.17 -10.20
CA ARG A 463 1.05 -40.44 -10.50
C ARG A 463 1.59 -39.62 -9.33
N ASP A 464 0.70 -39.06 -8.51
CA ASP A 464 1.09 -38.21 -7.39
C ASP A 464 1.58 -39.03 -6.20
N THR A 465 1.11 -40.27 -6.04
CA THR A 465 1.65 -41.21 -5.04
C THR A 465 3.13 -41.48 -5.31
N VAL A 466 3.49 -41.67 -6.59
CA VAL A 466 4.89 -41.83 -7.01
C VAL A 466 5.67 -40.53 -6.84
N ARG A 467 5.08 -39.38 -7.19
CA ARG A 467 5.70 -38.06 -6.99
C ARG A 467 6.07 -37.81 -5.53
N HIS A 468 5.14 -38.07 -4.60
CA HIS A 468 5.40 -37.88 -3.17
C HIS A 468 6.48 -38.83 -2.65
N ALA A 469 6.48 -40.09 -3.09
CA ALA A 469 7.51 -41.05 -2.72
C ALA A 469 8.92 -40.62 -3.20
N LEU A 470 9.02 -40.08 -4.42
CA LEU A 470 10.28 -39.55 -4.95
C LEU A 470 10.74 -38.30 -4.19
N LEU A 471 9.82 -37.41 -3.82
CA LEU A 471 10.13 -36.23 -2.99
C LEU A 471 10.62 -36.61 -1.59
N GLU A 472 10.00 -37.61 -0.95
CA GLU A 472 10.47 -38.16 0.34
C GLU A 472 11.86 -38.80 0.20
N ALA A 473 12.16 -39.43 -0.94
CA ALA A 473 13.47 -39.99 -1.26
C ALA A 473 14.53 -38.92 -1.62
N GLY A 474 14.20 -37.63 -1.52
CA GLY A 474 15.12 -36.51 -1.78
C GLY A 474 15.27 -36.12 -3.25
N LEU A 475 14.49 -36.73 -4.16
CA LEU A 475 14.52 -36.42 -5.58
C LEU A 475 13.52 -35.30 -5.89
N ARG A 476 14.00 -34.23 -6.54
CA ARG A 476 13.16 -33.13 -7.01
C ARG A 476 13.09 -33.14 -8.53
N ALA A 477 11.88 -32.98 -9.05
CA ALA A 477 11.70 -32.71 -10.47
C ALA A 477 12.32 -31.35 -10.78
N THR A 478 13.40 -31.35 -11.54
CA THR A 478 14.07 -30.14 -12.05
C THR A 478 13.74 -30.03 -13.53
N LYS A 479 13.36 -28.83 -13.99
CA LYS A 479 13.28 -28.56 -15.42
C LYS A 479 14.69 -28.58 -15.98
N SER A 480 14.98 -29.43 -16.95
CA SER A 480 16.19 -29.29 -17.74
C SER A 480 16.04 -28.04 -18.60
N HIS A 481 16.68 -26.95 -18.22
CA HIS A 481 16.85 -25.76 -19.06
C HIS A 481 17.96 -26.02 -20.08
N LEU A 482 17.78 -27.02 -20.95
CA LEU A 482 18.47 -26.98 -22.23
C LEU A 482 17.48 -26.29 -23.17
N PRO A 483 17.66 -25.00 -23.46
CA PRO A 483 16.76 -24.31 -24.38
C PRO A 483 16.82 -24.92 -25.78
N GLU A 484 15.70 -24.91 -26.51
CA GLU A 484 15.65 -25.22 -27.95
C GLU A 484 16.44 -24.21 -28.82
N LEU A 485 17.08 -23.20 -28.20
CA LEU A 485 18.10 -22.32 -28.79
C LEU A 485 19.21 -23.10 -29.55
N THR A 486 19.38 -24.41 -29.31
CA THR A 486 20.25 -25.29 -30.11
C THR A 486 19.89 -25.38 -31.60
N ARG A 487 18.73 -24.87 -32.02
CA ARG A 487 18.35 -24.76 -33.45
C ARG A 487 19.09 -23.62 -34.18
N ILE A 488 19.55 -22.59 -33.47
CA ILE A 488 20.37 -21.50 -34.02
C ILE A 488 21.84 -21.88 -33.86
N GLY A 489 22.38 -22.59 -34.85
CA GLY A 489 23.68 -23.23 -34.76
C GLY A 489 24.85 -22.42 -35.32
N THR A 490 24.60 -21.44 -36.19
CA THR A 490 25.66 -20.71 -36.89
C THR A 490 25.62 -19.20 -36.63
N VAL A 491 26.76 -18.53 -36.75
CA VAL A 491 26.83 -17.05 -36.68
C VAL A 491 25.89 -16.41 -37.69
N ALA A 492 25.75 -16.99 -38.89
CA ALA A 492 24.88 -16.47 -39.94
C ALA A 492 23.40 -16.43 -39.53
N ASP A 493 22.94 -17.39 -38.72
CA ASP A 493 21.59 -17.40 -38.19
C ASP A 493 21.38 -16.30 -37.15
N TRP A 494 22.38 -16.06 -36.28
CA TRP A 494 22.35 -14.95 -35.31
C TRP A 494 22.28 -13.57 -35.98
N LYS A 495 22.86 -13.41 -37.17
CA LYS A 495 22.77 -12.14 -37.95
C LYS A 495 21.35 -11.84 -38.43
N ARG A 496 20.49 -12.85 -38.50
CA ARG A 496 19.08 -12.72 -38.90
C ARG A 496 18.15 -12.43 -37.72
N VAL A 497 18.67 -12.51 -36.49
CA VAL A 497 17.89 -12.23 -35.29
C VAL A 497 17.77 -10.72 -35.11
N LEU A 498 16.54 -10.23 -34.99
CA LEU A 498 16.26 -8.90 -34.47
C LEU A 498 15.94 -9.04 -32.98
N TRP A 499 16.68 -8.32 -32.15
CA TRP A 499 16.57 -8.34 -30.69
C TRP A 499 15.73 -7.16 -30.25
N LEU A 500 14.67 -7.42 -29.48
CA LEU A 500 13.72 -6.40 -29.04
C LEU A 500 13.49 -6.54 -27.55
N ASP A 501 13.38 -5.41 -26.88
CA ASP A 501 13.22 -5.36 -25.43
C ASP A 501 12.80 -3.97 -24.97
N GLU A 502 12.43 -3.89 -23.69
CA GLU A 502 12.08 -2.65 -23.02
C GLU A 502 13.05 -2.35 -21.87
N THR A 503 13.49 -1.10 -21.77
CA THR A 503 14.30 -0.65 -20.63
C THR A 503 13.73 0.60 -19.99
N THR A 504 13.85 0.73 -18.67
CA THR A 504 13.52 1.98 -17.98
C THR A 504 14.72 2.92 -18.04
N ILE A 505 14.52 4.13 -18.55
CA ILE A 505 15.49 5.23 -18.51
C ILE A 505 15.07 6.20 -17.41
N THR A 506 15.98 6.54 -16.50
CA THR A 506 15.71 7.50 -15.42
C THR A 506 16.54 8.78 -15.60
N ARG A 507 16.00 9.91 -15.12
CA ARG A 507 16.59 11.23 -15.33
C ARG A 507 17.82 11.51 -14.45
N LEU A 508 17.78 11.09 -13.19
CA LEU A 508 18.81 11.37 -12.19
C LEU A 508 19.68 10.16 -11.84
N TRP A 509 19.44 8.99 -12.47
CA TRP A 509 20.22 7.78 -12.24
C TRP A 509 20.47 6.98 -13.53
N SER A 510 21.72 6.60 -13.76
CA SER A 510 22.04 5.35 -14.45
C SER A 510 21.95 4.23 -13.40
N ASP A 511 21.45 3.05 -13.75
CA ASP A 511 21.34 1.85 -12.88
C ASP A 511 22.71 1.26 -12.43
N GLY A 512 23.74 2.11 -12.34
CA GLY A 512 25.14 1.75 -12.13
C GLY A 512 25.52 1.63 -10.66
N VAL A 513 26.29 0.58 -10.38
CA VAL A 513 27.03 0.42 -9.13
C VAL A 513 28.23 1.37 -9.15
N TYR A 514 28.26 2.34 -8.24
CA TYR A 514 29.42 3.22 -8.06
C TYR A 514 30.48 2.51 -7.22
N TRP A 515 31.67 2.33 -7.80
CA TRP A 515 32.80 1.72 -7.11
C TRP A 515 33.56 2.77 -6.31
N GLY A 516 33.55 2.62 -4.97
CA GLY A 516 34.34 3.41 -4.04
C GLY A 516 35.49 2.60 -3.45
N TRP A 517 36.65 3.23 -3.27
CA TRP A 517 37.78 2.62 -2.57
C TRP A 517 37.72 2.98 -1.08
N ALA A 518 37.65 1.98 -0.20
CA ALA A 518 37.66 2.13 1.26
C ALA A 518 38.79 1.31 1.89
N ARG A 519 39.34 1.76 3.03
CA ARG A 519 40.34 0.99 3.78
C ARG A 519 39.70 -0.16 4.54
N PRO A 520 40.38 -1.31 4.74
CA PRO A 520 39.81 -2.44 5.48
C PRO A 520 39.39 -2.04 6.90
N GLY A 521 38.13 -2.28 7.26
CA GLY A 521 37.57 -2.00 8.60
C GLY A 521 37.00 -0.59 8.80
N GLU A 522 37.08 0.28 7.80
CA GLU A 522 36.48 1.62 7.85
C GLU A 522 34.99 1.55 7.52
N LYS A 523 34.14 2.23 8.31
CA LYS A 523 32.72 2.37 7.96
C LYS A 523 32.61 3.24 6.70
N LEU A 524 31.69 2.91 5.79
CA LEU A 524 31.37 3.73 4.62
C LEU A 524 31.11 5.18 5.08
N SER A 525 32.02 6.09 4.74
CA SER A 525 31.90 7.52 5.04
C SER A 525 30.87 8.16 4.10
N ASP A 526 30.23 9.26 4.52
CA ASP A 526 29.29 10.02 3.68
C ASP A 526 29.87 10.44 2.31
N ARG A 527 31.20 10.54 2.19
CA ARG A 527 31.92 10.78 0.91
C ARG A 527 31.78 9.63 -0.10
N LEU A 528 31.48 8.42 0.36
CA LEU A 528 31.34 7.19 -0.42
C LEU A 528 29.86 6.76 -0.53
N ILE A 529 28.94 7.50 0.08
CA ILE A 529 27.51 7.21 0.08
C ILE A 529 26.83 8.25 -0.82
N THR A 530 26.35 7.81 -1.97
CA THR A 530 25.50 8.64 -2.83
C THR A 530 24.07 8.63 -2.26
N PRO A 531 23.45 9.78 -1.93
CA PRO A 531 22.10 9.81 -1.39
C PRO A 531 21.08 9.26 -2.38
N ALA A 532 20.37 8.19 -2.02
CA ALA A 532 19.28 7.65 -2.84
C ALA A 532 18.10 8.65 -2.85
N LEU A 533 17.84 9.25 -4.01
CA LEU A 533 16.65 10.07 -4.25
C LEU A 533 15.52 9.14 -4.67
N SER A 534 14.52 8.96 -3.81
CA SER A 534 13.27 8.28 -4.14
C SER A 534 12.66 8.94 -5.39
N HIS A 535 12.67 8.23 -6.52
CA HIS A 535 12.06 8.56 -7.84
C HIS A 535 12.92 9.29 -8.89
N GLY A 536 14.22 9.50 -8.68
CA GLY A 536 15.15 9.78 -9.79
C GLY A 536 14.80 10.94 -10.73
N GLY A 537 13.99 11.92 -10.30
CA GLY A 537 13.55 13.06 -11.12
C GLY A 537 12.62 12.70 -12.29
N GLY A 538 12.08 11.48 -12.33
CA GLY A 538 11.25 10.95 -13.41
C GLY A 538 11.95 9.87 -14.25
N SER A 539 11.16 8.96 -14.81
CA SER A 539 11.61 7.88 -15.70
C SER A 539 10.57 7.61 -16.78
N PHE A 540 11.00 7.02 -17.90
CA PHE A 540 10.09 6.44 -18.89
C PHE A 540 10.62 5.09 -19.35
N MET A 541 9.73 4.27 -19.89
CA MET A 541 10.08 3.01 -20.51
C MET A 541 10.39 3.27 -21.98
N PHE A 542 11.53 2.77 -22.44
CA PHE A 542 12.00 2.86 -23.81
C PHE A 542 11.91 1.48 -24.44
N TRP A 543 11.14 1.36 -25.51
CA TRP A 543 11.16 0.19 -26.37
C TRP A 543 12.13 0.44 -27.51
N GLY A 544 12.95 -0.55 -27.85
CA GLY A 544 13.80 -0.45 -29.03
C GLY A 544 14.22 -1.82 -29.54
N CYS A 545 14.88 -1.81 -30.69
CA CYS A 545 15.38 -3.02 -31.30
C CYS A 545 16.76 -2.87 -31.93
N MET A 546 17.48 -3.98 -32.02
CA MET A 546 18.82 -4.04 -32.60
C MET A 546 18.93 -5.28 -33.49
N GLY A 547 19.53 -5.11 -34.68
CA GLY A 547 19.88 -6.19 -35.59
C GLY A 547 21.33 -6.10 -36.03
N TRP A 548 21.75 -7.03 -36.91
CA TRP A 548 23.07 -6.97 -37.54
C TRP A 548 23.39 -5.63 -38.26
N PRO A 549 22.43 -4.99 -38.95
CA PRO A 549 22.68 -3.72 -39.63
C PRO A 549 22.79 -2.51 -38.70
N GLY A 550 22.45 -2.63 -37.42
CA GLY A 550 22.44 -1.52 -36.45
C GLY A 550 21.20 -1.50 -35.56
N THR A 551 20.99 -0.36 -34.89
CA THR A 551 19.77 -0.06 -34.13
C THR A 551 18.59 0.21 -35.06
N GLY A 552 17.42 -0.31 -34.72
CA GLY A 552 16.16 0.07 -35.37
C GLY A 552 15.57 1.32 -34.72
N TYR A 553 14.33 1.65 -35.09
CA TYR A 553 13.60 2.68 -34.37
C TYR A 553 13.29 2.21 -32.94
N GLY A 554 13.21 3.19 -32.04
CA GLY A 554 12.74 3.00 -30.69
C GLY A 554 11.74 4.09 -30.33
N CYS A 555 10.86 3.79 -29.38
CA CYS A 555 9.84 4.73 -28.94
C CYS A 555 9.75 4.79 -27.42
N LYS A 556 9.35 5.96 -26.95
CA LYS A 556 8.96 6.15 -25.56
C LYS A 556 7.60 5.50 -25.35
N VAL A 557 7.53 4.54 -24.44
CA VAL A 557 6.29 3.90 -24.01
C VAL A 557 5.61 4.82 -22.99
N GLU A 558 4.47 5.38 -23.36
CA GLU A 558 3.65 6.19 -22.48
C GLU A 558 2.73 5.29 -21.64
N GLY A 559 2.79 5.41 -20.31
CA GLY A 559 1.95 4.64 -19.39
C GLY A 559 2.43 3.19 -19.16
N SER A 560 1.49 2.28 -18.97
CA SER A 560 1.79 0.87 -18.67
C SER A 560 1.93 0.03 -19.94
N PHE A 561 3.05 -0.67 -20.09
CA PHE A 561 3.28 -1.59 -21.20
C PHE A 561 2.30 -2.79 -21.14
N ASN A 562 1.35 -2.80 -22.07
CA ASN A 562 0.28 -3.78 -22.17
C ASN A 562 0.22 -4.35 -23.60
N LYS A 563 -0.72 -5.28 -23.84
CA LYS A 563 -0.81 -5.98 -25.14
C LYS A 563 -1.23 -5.04 -26.28
N GLU A 564 -2.06 -4.04 -26.00
CA GLU A 564 -2.53 -3.05 -26.98
C GLU A 564 -1.39 -2.14 -27.43
N VAL A 565 -0.61 -1.62 -26.47
CA VAL A 565 0.59 -0.81 -26.74
C VAL A 565 1.62 -1.62 -27.51
N TYR A 566 1.83 -2.88 -27.12
CA TYR A 566 2.76 -3.76 -27.83
C TYR A 566 2.31 -4.05 -29.28
N GLU A 567 1.01 -4.23 -29.51
CA GLU A 567 0.45 -4.39 -30.87
C GLU A 567 0.64 -3.13 -31.73
N GLU A 568 0.47 -1.93 -31.15
CA GLU A 568 0.74 -0.66 -31.82
C GLU A 568 2.23 -0.52 -32.21
N ILE A 569 3.14 -0.86 -31.29
CA ILE A 569 4.59 -0.87 -31.53
C ILE A 569 4.95 -1.85 -32.66
N LEU A 570 4.33 -3.03 -32.71
CA LEU A 570 4.51 -3.97 -33.83
C LEU A 570 4.03 -3.37 -35.16
N GLY A 571 2.85 -2.73 -35.14
CA GLY A 571 2.24 -2.10 -36.31
C GLY A 571 3.05 -0.95 -36.89
N ASP A 572 3.72 -0.16 -36.04
CA ASP A 572 4.44 1.04 -36.46
C ASP A 572 5.97 0.90 -36.34
N GLU A 573 6.52 0.97 -35.13
CA GLU A 573 7.96 1.08 -34.92
C GLU A 573 8.75 -0.15 -35.35
N PHE A 574 8.23 -1.35 -35.11
CA PHE A 574 8.85 -2.57 -35.63
C PHE A 574 8.83 -2.61 -37.16
N THR A 575 7.70 -2.25 -37.78
CA THR A 575 7.55 -2.22 -39.24
C THR A 575 8.47 -1.17 -39.89
N ARG A 576 8.64 -0.01 -39.25
CA ARG A 576 9.61 1.02 -39.66
C ARG A 576 11.04 0.52 -39.49
N SER A 577 11.34 -0.20 -38.41
CA SER A 577 12.67 -0.74 -38.11
C SER A 577 13.11 -1.75 -39.16
N LEU A 578 12.23 -2.66 -39.56
CA LEU A 578 12.51 -3.59 -40.65
C LEU A 578 12.91 -2.87 -41.94
N LYS A 579 12.18 -1.81 -42.31
CA LYS A 579 12.48 -1.01 -43.51
C LYS A 579 13.82 -0.29 -43.38
N HIS A 580 14.08 0.35 -42.23
CA HIS A 580 15.32 1.07 -41.96
C HIS A 580 16.55 0.17 -42.01
N LEU A 581 16.46 -1.02 -41.41
CA LEU A 581 17.53 -2.01 -41.37
C LEU A 581 17.67 -2.80 -42.68
N GLY A 582 16.82 -2.55 -43.69
CA GLY A 582 16.82 -3.29 -44.95
C GLY A 582 16.43 -4.77 -44.80
N MET A 583 15.69 -5.11 -43.75
CA MET A 583 15.27 -6.47 -43.42
C MET A 583 13.81 -6.71 -43.84
N LYS A 584 13.47 -7.94 -44.21
CA LYS A 584 12.09 -8.34 -44.52
C LYS A 584 11.55 -9.22 -43.40
N ALA A 585 10.31 -8.99 -42.98
CA ALA A 585 9.63 -9.74 -41.91
C ALA A 585 9.84 -11.27 -41.98
N ARG A 586 9.70 -11.85 -43.18
CA ARG A 586 9.87 -13.30 -43.45
C ARG A 586 11.30 -13.84 -43.41
N GLU A 587 12.30 -12.96 -43.42
CA GLU A 587 13.73 -13.29 -43.44
C GLU A 587 14.36 -13.12 -42.04
N VAL A 588 13.67 -12.40 -41.15
CA VAL A 588 14.07 -12.09 -39.76
C VAL A 588 13.55 -13.14 -38.78
N ILE A 589 14.37 -13.44 -37.79
CA ILE A 589 13.97 -14.16 -36.58
C ILE A 589 13.73 -13.12 -35.50
N TYR A 590 12.50 -13.00 -35.02
CA TYR A 590 12.09 -12.04 -34.01
C TYR A 590 12.37 -12.59 -32.61
N MET A 591 13.15 -11.88 -31.81
CA MET A 591 13.42 -12.23 -30.42
C MET A 591 12.77 -11.21 -29.49
N HIS A 592 11.84 -11.69 -28.66
CA HIS A 592 11.32 -10.98 -27.50
C HIS A 592 11.26 -11.92 -26.30
N ASP A 593 11.15 -11.37 -25.10
CA ASP A 593 11.05 -12.16 -23.88
C ASP A 593 9.67 -12.86 -23.73
N ASN A 594 9.45 -13.51 -22.59
CA ASN A 594 8.18 -14.18 -22.28
C ASN A 594 7.24 -13.34 -21.40
N ALA A 595 7.32 -12.00 -21.45
CA ALA A 595 6.41 -11.13 -20.73
C ALA A 595 4.95 -11.37 -21.15
N ARG A 596 4.01 -11.04 -20.25
CA ARG A 596 2.57 -11.28 -20.49
C ARG A 596 2.03 -10.56 -21.73
N PRO A 597 2.39 -9.28 -22.02
CA PRO A 597 1.98 -8.61 -23.26
C PRO A 597 2.45 -9.34 -24.52
N HIS A 598 3.68 -9.87 -24.51
CA HIS A 598 4.30 -10.58 -25.63
C HIS A 598 3.62 -11.89 -25.98
N LYS A 599 3.05 -12.59 -24.98
CA LYS A 599 2.31 -13.84 -25.16
C LYS A 599 0.79 -13.66 -25.25
N ALA A 600 0.31 -12.42 -25.33
CA ALA A 600 -1.11 -12.17 -25.55
C ALA A 600 -1.52 -12.62 -26.97
N LYS A 601 -2.81 -12.95 -27.12
CA LYS A 601 -3.36 -13.47 -28.37
C LYS A 601 -3.14 -12.52 -29.55
N ALA A 602 -3.46 -11.24 -29.40
CA ALA A 602 -3.43 -10.28 -30.50
C ALA A 602 -2.00 -10.03 -31.06
N PRO A 603 -0.97 -9.75 -30.24
CA PRO A 603 0.41 -9.66 -30.76
C PRO A 603 0.94 -10.95 -31.39
N THR A 604 0.56 -12.11 -30.83
CA THR A 604 0.95 -13.42 -31.39
C THR A 604 0.31 -13.63 -32.77
N GLU A 605 -1.00 -13.37 -32.90
CA GLU A 605 -1.71 -13.43 -34.19
C GLU A 605 -1.17 -12.41 -35.19
N TRP A 606 -0.77 -11.21 -34.74
CA TRP A 606 -0.16 -10.19 -35.59
C TRP A 606 1.15 -10.72 -36.21
N LEU A 607 2.05 -11.29 -35.40
CA LEU A 607 3.33 -11.83 -35.85
C LEU A 607 3.13 -13.00 -36.83
N GLU A 608 2.19 -13.91 -36.53
CA GLU A 608 1.81 -15.02 -37.41
C GLU A 608 1.26 -14.54 -38.76
N ASN A 609 0.36 -13.57 -38.75
CA ASN A 609 -0.26 -13.01 -39.95
C ASN A 609 0.74 -12.27 -40.85
N HIS A 610 1.83 -11.74 -40.28
CA HIS A 610 2.91 -11.07 -41.01
C HIS A 610 4.07 -12.00 -41.38
N GLY A 611 3.94 -13.30 -41.07
CA GLY A 611 4.94 -14.31 -41.41
C GLY A 611 6.28 -14.12 -40.68
N VAL A 612 6.24 -13.55 -39.48
CA VAL A 612 7.41 -13.29 -38.64
C VAL A 612 7.72 -14.53 -37.80
N GLU A 613 8.91 -15.11 -37.98
CA GLU A 613 9.36 -16.25 -37.17
C GLU A 613 9.78 -15.78 -35.77
N CYS A 614 9.12 -16.27 -34.73
CA CYS A 614 9.47 -15.93 -33.34
C CYS A 614 10.45 -16.95 -32.75
N LEU A 615 11.54 -16.46 -32.16
CA LEU A 615 12.49 -17.29 -31.44
C LEU A 615 11.90 -17.77 -30.11
N GLU A 616 11.96 -19.08 -29.85
CA GLU A 616 11.60 -19.60 -28.54
C GLU A 616 12.64 -19.15 -27.50
N TRP A 617 12.19 -18.31 -26.56
CA TRP A 617 13.05 -17.73 -25.55
C TRP A 617 12.93 -18.46 -24.21
N PRO A 618 14.03 -18.75 -23.49
CA PRO A 618 13.97 -19.26 -22.13
C PRO A 618 13.49 -18.17 -21.14
N ALA A 619 12.71 -18.57 -20.13
CA ALA A 619 12.29 -17.67 -19.07
C ALA A 619 13.48 -17.27 -18.17
N ASN A 620 13.53 -16.00 -17.74
CA ASN A 620 14.56 -15.42 -16.88
C ASN A 620 15.98 -15.55 -17.47
N SER A 621 16.17 -15.15 -18.72
CA SER A 621 17.49 -15.22 -19.40
C SER A 621 17.91 -13.88 -20.02
N PRO A 622 18.02 -12.80 -19.23
CA PRO A 622 18.56 -11.54 -19.73
C PRO A 622 20.04 -11.66 -20.13
N ASP A 623 20.77 -12.59 -19.51
CA ASP A 623 22.17 -12.93 -19.83
C ASP A 623 22.36 -13.57 -21.22
N LEU A 624 21.26 -13.86 -21.93
CA LEU A 624 21.28 -14.31 -23.32
C LEU A 624 20.81 -13.24 -24.31
N ASN A 625 20.38 -12.06 -23.85
CA ASN A 625 19.85 -11.00 -24.71
C ASN A 625 20.91 -9.90 -24.97
N PRO A 626 21.50 -9.80 -26.17
CA PRO A 626 22.51 -8.78 -26.49
C PRO A 626 22.06 -7.34 -26.30
N ILE A 627 20.76 -7.05 -26.42
CA ILE A 627 20.25 -5.68 -26.28
C ILE A 627 20.40 -5.15 -24.85
N GLU A 628 20.52 -6.03 -23.85
CA GLU A 628 20.78 -5.64 -22.45
C GLU A 628 22.13 -4.92 -22.32
N ASN A 629 23.15 -5.37 -23.08
CA ASN A 629 24.45 -4.70 -23.13
C ASN A 629 24.36 -3.37 -23.90
N LEU A 630 23.47 -3.27 -24.89
CA LEU A 630 23.19 -2.01 -25.57
C LEU A 630 22.50 -1.01 -24.62
N TRP A 631 21.57 -1.48 -23.78
CA TRP A 631 20.96 -0.67 -22.73
C TRP A 631 21.96 -0.17 -21.70
N ALA A 632 22.88 -1.03 -21.27
CA ALA A 632 23.95 -0.63 -20.35
C ALA A 632 24.82 0.49 -20.94
N GLU A 633 25.24 0.36 -22.19
CA GLU A 633 26.04 1.37 -22.90
C GLU A 633 25.25 2.66 -23.16
N LEU A 634 23.96 2.57 -23.51
CA LEU A 634 23.07 3.73 -23.67
C LEU A 634 23.01 4.53 -22.35
N LYS A 635 22.73 3.85 -21.23
CA LYS A 635 22.66 4.47 -19.90
C LYS A 635 24.02 5.03 -19.46
N GLN A 636 25.12 4.38 -19.82
CA GLN A 636 26.47 4.89 -19.56
C GLN A 636 26.72 6.20 -20.30
N ARG A 637 26.48 6.25 -21.62
CA ARG A 637 26.65 7.48 -22.42
C ARG A 637 25.76 8.63 -21.96
N LEU A 638 24.52 8.33 -21.57
CA LEU A 638 23.63 9.33 -20.95
C LEU A 638 24.21 9.88 -19.64
N GLY A 639 24.89 9.04 -18.86
CA GLY A 639 25.61 9.44 -17.63
C GLY A 639 26.88 10.27 -17.87
N GLU A 640 27.43 10.28 -19.09
CA GLU A 640 28.62 11.08 -19.44
C GLU A 640 28.29 12.55 -19.74
N TYR A 641 27.01 12.91 -19.89
CA TYR A 641 26.59 14.29 -20.04
C TYR A 641 26.98 15.10 -18.79
N LYS A 642 27.67 16.23 -18.99
CA LYS A 642 28.13 17.10 -17.89
C LYS A 642 26.99 17.64 -17.03
N GLU A 643 25.87 17.95 -17.66
CA GLU A 643 24.69 18.52 -17.00
C GLU A 643 23.56 17.51 -17.00
N VAL A 644 22.87 17.42 -15.88
CA VAL A 644 21.66 16.61 -15.73
C VAL A 644 20.54 17.19 -16.61
N PRO A 645 19.70 16.37 -17.28
CA PRO A 645 18.60 16.89 -18.07
C PRO A 645 17.63 17.73 -17.22
N ASN A 646 17.19 18.88 -17.74
CA ASN A 646 16.30 19.81 -17.05
C ASN A 646 14.87 19.25 -16.89
N GLY A 647 14.49 18.26 -17.70
CA GLY A 647 13.21 17.58 -17.63
C GLY A 647 13.17 16.30 -18.46
N MET A 648 12.01 15.64 -18.46
CA MET A 648 11.82 14.37 -19.18
C MET A 648 11.88 14.53 -20.70
N LEU A 649 11.50 15.70 -21.23
CA LEU A 649 11.59 15.99 -22.66
C LEU A 649 13.06 16.03 -23.11
N GLU A 650 13.90 16.81 -22.42
CA GLU A 650 15.33 16.88 -22.72
C GLU A 650 16.02 15.51 -22.55
N LEU A 651 15.62 14.72 -21.54
CA LEU A 651 16.12 13.36 -21.39
C LEU A 651 15.77 12.49 -22.60
N TRP A 652 14.54 12.58 -23.10
CA TRP A 652 14.12 11.85 -24.30
C TRP A 652 14.89 12.29 -25.54
N GLU A 653 15.06 13.60 -25.74
CA GLU A 653 15.87 14.14 -26.85
C GLU A 653 17.31 13.60 -26.81
N ARG A 654 17.94 13.54 -25.63
CA ARG A 654 19.28 12.95 -25.46
C ARG A 654 19.29 11.45 -25.75
N VAL A 655 18.26 10.71 -25.32
CA VAL A 655 18.14 9.27 -25.62
C VAL A 655 18.05 9.04 -27.12
N GLN A 656 17.27 9.84 -27.86
CA GLN A 656 17.19 9.76 -29.31
C GLN A 656 18.55 9.99 -29.96
N VAL A 657 19.27 11.04 -29.56
CA VAL A 657 20.62 11.33 -30.09
C VAL A 657 21.58 10.17 -29.83
N VAL A 658 21.68 9.68 -28.59
CA VAL A 658 22.60 8.59 -28.25
C VAL A 658 22.21 7.28 -28.95
N TRP A 659 20.91 7.01 -29.08
CA TRP A 659 20.39 5.82 -29.76
C TRP A 659 20.76 5.81 -31.25
N ASP A 660 20.64 6.96 -31.91
CA ASP A 660 20.98 7.13 -33.33
C ASP A 660 22.49 7.14 -33.59
N GLU A 661 23.31 7.40 -32.57
CA GLU A 661 24.78 7.36 -32.63
C GLU A 661 25.38 5.95 -32.49
N PHE A 662 24.56 4.93 -32.19
CA PHE A 662 25.06 3.56 -32.13
C PHE A 662 25.49 3.07 -33.52
N ALA A 663 26.80 2.93 -33.69
CA ALA A 663 27.37 2.42 -34.92
C ALA A 663 26.99 0.93 -35.12
N PRO A 664 26.67 0.49 -36.35
CA PRO A 664 26.37 -0.91 -36.66
C PRO A 664 27.41 -1.89 -36.14
N GLU A 665 28.69 -1.51 -36.13
CA GLU A 665 29.81 -2.32 -35.67
C GLU A 665 29.68 -2.69 -34.18
N TYR A 666 29.04 -1.85 -33.36
CA TYR A 666 28.79 -2.17 -31.96
C TYR A 666 27.75 -3.29 -31.82
N CYS A 667 26.64 -3.17 -32.55
CA CYS A 667 25.59 -4.20 -32.62
C CYS A 667 26.13 -5.54 -33.11
N GLN A 668 27.00 -5.50 -34.14
CA GLN A 668 27.64 -6.69 -34.70
C GLN A 668 28.51 -7.42 -33.67
N LYS A 669 29.33 -6.68 -32.90
CA LYS A 669 30.17 -7.26 -31.83
C LYS A 669 29.33 -7.98 -30.77
N LEU A 670 28.19 -7.40 -30.37
CA LEU A 670 27.28 -8.01 -29.39
C LEU A 670 26.56 -9.25 -29.95
N ILE A 671 26.27 -9.29 -31.24
CA ILE A 671 25.66 -10.47 -31.88
C ILE A 671 26.70 -11.59 -32.07
N GLU A 672 27.95 -11.25 -32.37
CA GLU A 672 29.05 -12.21 -32.53
C GLU A 672 29.41 -12.96 -31.24
N THR A 673 29.04 -12.44 -30.06
CA THR A 673 29.25 -13.15 -28.78
C THR A 673 28.25 -14.27 -28.53
N MET A 674 27.12 -14.32 -29.27
CA MET A 674 26.05 -15.28 -29.01
C MET A 674 26.45 -16.76 -29.06
N PRO A 675 27.25 -17.24 -30.04
CA PRO A 675 27.71 -18.63 -30.05
C PRO A 675 28.50 -19.00 -28.79
N ARG A 676 29.32 -18.07 -28.27
CA ARG A 676 30.07 -18.27 -27.03
C ARG A 676 29.14 -18.33 -25.82
N CYS A 677 28.15 -17.44 -25.74
CA CYS A 677 27.15 -17.43 -24.68
C CYS A 677 26.39 -18.77 -24.64
N MET A 678 25.99 -19.26 -25.81
CA MET A 678 25.33 -20.57 -25.94
C MET A 678 26.23 -21.73 -25.49
N ALA A 679 27.51 -21.72 -25.87
CA ALA A 679 28.46 -22.73 -25.41
C ALA A 679 28.61 -22.73 -23.87
N MET A 680 28.68 -21.54 -23.26
CA MET A 680 28.78 -21.38 -21.80
C MET A 680 27.50 -21.85 -21.08
N VAL A 681 26.32 -21.56 -21.62
CA VAL A 681 25.05 -22.06 -21.05
C VAL A 681 24.98 -23.59 -21.10
N LEU A 682 25.41 -24.19 -22.21
CA LEU A 682 25.47 -25.65 -22.36
C LEU A 682 26.47 -26.27 -21.36
N GLU A 683 27.67 -25.70 -21.24
CA GLU A 683 28.69 -26.13 -20.26
C GLU A 683 28.15 -26.05 -18.83
N ARG A 684 27.47 -24.96 -18.51
CA ARG A 684 26.87 -24.72 -17.19
C ARG A 684 25.53 -25.42 -16.97
N LYS A 685 25.07 -26.21 -17.94
CA LYS A 685 23.82 -27.00 -17.89
C LYS A 685 22.58 -26.13 -17.62
N GLY A 686 22.50 -24.96 -18.27
CA GLY A 686 21.36 -24.05 -18.15
C GLY A 686 21.40 -23.11 -16.94
N LYS A 687 22.54 -22.97 -16.26
CA LYS A 687 22.74 -21.96 -15.22
C LYS A 687 23.24 -20.64 -15.83
N SER A 688 23.05 -19.55 -15.09
CA SER A 688 23.46 -18.19 -15.49
C SER A 688 24.94 -18.10 -15.89
N ILE A 689 25.20 -17.28 -16.91
CA ILE A 689 26.53 -16.96 -17.42
C ILE A 689 26.95 -15.54 -17.02
N PRO A 690 28.26 -15.30 -16.81
CA PRO A 690 28.80 -13.95 -16.76
C PRO A 690 28.88 -13.46 -18.20
N TYR A 691 27.79 -12.85 -18.68
CA TYR A 691 27.75 -12.20 -19.99
C TYR A 691 28.40 -10.83 -19.92
#